data_AF-A0A9X3F0Y1-F1
#
_entry.id   AF-A0A9X3F0Y1-F1
#
_cell.length_a   1.000
_cell.length_b   1.000
_cell.length_c   1.000
_cell.angle_alpha   90.00
_cell.angle_beta   90.00
_cell.angle_gamma   90.00
#
_symmetry.space_group_name_H-M   'P 1'
#
loop_
_entity.id
_entity.type
_entity.pdbx_description
1 polymer ?
#
loop_
_entity_poly.entity_id
_entity_poly.type
_entity_poly.pdbx_seq_one_letter_code
_entity_poly.pdbx_strand_id
1 'polypeptide(L)'
;MSMHPQKPAHLPADAFWEDDVWNSGPKDPSGRRIGTWTSWRASGEVECVEEWGDGTQRLEYRRFHPDGSESQRGAKNLLKDVWTGLMRWTRLDGTSPEDQYWDPDLGEAVRVIEREFDDDGYVMTERCFDAQGRPVGRDGEPLPPRPANVPAEAFYNPDEQGWVLQRSALVTGDLRGERRLWDRNGVLGERSLHEPAGTPREEDTYRSGQLWMSKRWADDGDMVQSFYYGDTDPPAVRSATLYRNEQKDRTETFFDAQGQRLYSVRMEEVGPHHERRYYNDRLVFEAIASDDPKQPPTKVEYYDMSGALLVSYASTGGGNGVWTLHDATGAAELTLATDGEHDLNEYEHWDCFLPSFASYEVESTQDDPSSVREAFYDAHEEEVTAAALNRLESSPELVAALGPGSWARVETAFGNGKELPLYVKGVLADDPAIAEYSLERIWPEIEHQGSVYPATYRVATALATMLPLQASRPAVERRVIDLLVAVLQLPYITEARKPYEAWMAAMRPSLARFVALASGEDETLAHAGAFLMAHAGRGQREVIEWFVRQLQHGARPADRGRAAMGLGMTASKEASRGAFAAAFGAESDPMVRFLLAVLLGSRAKQPAPEWIAAIEPYAIDGSPLEDSFAELAPFFEGDVATVARANLPAEALARHMDALVEEMREQDPLSQVDTLETLFAVLFPDGEPERLSEVQRRALRACADVVDAFPNFVNHSEVFQEFDLPYDSFELRQLAEREDPPARAARSVKKAAKKAGAKNAAKHSGATKAGKKAAKKTGAKKTGKKAAKKTGAKKAVKKPGLTKAAKKSGAKKTRKKAAKKTGAKKAAKKTGAKKAAKKSGAKKSAKKSGAKTAAKKAGAKKAAKRNGAKKSTKKSGANKNTRRSGGR
;
A
#
# COMPACT_ATOMS: atom_id res chain seq x y z
N MET A 1 13.70 64.78 -4.32
CA MET A 1 12.62 65.04 -5.30
C MET A 1 12.73 63.95 -6.35
N SER A 2 11.65 63.23 -6.66
CA SER A 2 11.66 62.38 -7.84
C SER A 2 11.63 63.29 -9.08
N MET A 3 12.38 62.94 -10.12
CA MET A 3 12.23 63.64 -11.41
C MET A 3 11.10 62.95 -12.15
N HIS A 4 9.94 63.60 -12.22
CA HIS A 4 8.89 63.21 -13.15
C HIS A 4 9.48 63.17 -14.57
N PRO A 5 9.11 62.18 -15.41
CA PRO A 5 9.56 62.16 -16.79
C PRO A 5 9.05 63.40 -17.54
N GLN A 6 9.73 63.75 -18.63
CA GLN A 6 9.25 64.80 -19.52
C GLN A 6 8.00 64.30 -20.25
N LYS A 7 6.88 65.05 -20.20
CA LYS A 7 5.64 64.63 -20.87
C LYS A 7 5.86 64.46 -22.39
N PRO A 8 5.60 63.28 -22.97
CA PRO A 8 5.68 63.08 -24.41
C PRO A 8 4.72 64.01 -25.16
N ALA A 9 5.19 64.58 -26.28
CA ALA A 9 4.52 65.69 -26.96
C ALA A 9 3.18 65.32 -27.61
N HIS A 10 2.88 64.03 -27.76
CA HIS A 10 1.61 63.51 -28.31
C HIS A 10 0.54 63.25 -27.24
N LEU A 11 0.86 63.34 -25.94
CA LEU A 11 -0.13 63.15 -24.89
C LEU A 11 -1.05 64.36 -24.73
N PRO A 12 -2.32 64.16 -24.31
CA PRO A 12 -3.27 65.25 -24.06
C PRO A 12 -2.71 66.37 -23.17
N ALA A 13 -3.16 67.61 -23.41
CA ALA A 13 -2.70 68.79 -22.70
C ALA A 13 -2.92 68.68 -21.18
N ASP A 14 -4.03 68.07 -20.77
CA ASP A 14 -4.44 67.83 -19.37
C ASP A 14 -3.77 66.61 -18.71
N ALA A 15 -3.07 65.75 -19.46
CA ALA A 15 -2.49 64.54 -18.91
C ALA A 15 -1.42 64.84 -17.83
N PHE A 16 -1.49 64.14 -16.69
CA PHE A 16 -0.70 64.37 -15.48
C PHE A 16 -0.05 63.07 -14.96
N TRP A 17 1.06 63.16 -14.21
CA TRP A 17 1.80 61.99 -13.70
C TRP A 17 1.27 61.55 -12.32
N GLU A 18 0.79 60.32 -12.22
CA GLU A 18 0.23 59.68 -11.01
C GLU A 18 0.51 58.17 -11.11
N ASP A 19 0.98 57.56 -10.01
CA ASP A 19 1.31 56.13 -9.89
C ASP A 19 2.21 55.56 -11.01
N ASP A 20 3.28 56.31 -11.31
CA ASP A 20 4.30 56.04 -12.32
C ASP A 20 3.79 55.85 -13.78
N VAL A 21 2.63 56.43 -14.07
CA VAL A 21 2.07 56.59 -15.41
C VAL A 21 1.52 58.01 -15.63
N TRP A 22 1.37 58.41 -16.90
CA TRP A 22 0.56 59.58 -17.26
C TRP A 22 -0.92 59.18 -17.27
N ASN A 23 -1.82 60.02 -16.77
CA ASN A 23 -3.27 59.78 -16.78
C ASN A 23 -4.02 60.99 -17.34
N SER A 24 -5.14 60.76 -18.05
CA SER A 24 -6.13 61.78 -18.41
C SER A 24 -7.54 61.16 -18.44
N GLY A 25 -8.56 61.96 -18.13
CA GLY A 25 -9.96 61.56 -18.10
C GLY A 25 -10.81 62.54 -17.25
N PRO A 26 -12.15 62.53 -17.40
CA PRO A 26 -13.01 63.47 -16.69
C PRO A 26 -13.20 63.10 -15.21
N LYS A 27 -13.48 64.12 -14.38
CA LYS A 27 -13.83 63.96 -12.96
C LYS A 27 -15.18 64.60 -12.67
N ASP A 28 -15.92 64.03 -11.72
CA ASP A 28 -17.16 64.63 -11.22
C ASP A 28 -16.87 65.83 -10.28
N PRO A 29 -17.89 66.61 -9.86
CA PRO A 29 -17.71 67.73 -8.93
C PRO A 29 -17.16 67.36 -7.53
N SER A 30 -17.08 66.07 -7.18
CA SER A 30 -16.44 65.56 -5.96
C SER A 30 -15.00 65.07 -6.18
N GLY A 31 -14.50 65.08 -7.42
CA GLY A 31 -13.17 64.65 -7.80
C GLY A 31 -13.04 63.14 -8.12
N ARG A 32 -14.15 62.39 -8.18
CA ARG A 32 -14.15 60.98 -8.57
C ARG A 32 -13.92 60.84 -10.08
N ARG A 33 -13.18 59.80 -10.51
CA ARG A 33 -13.04 59.44 -11.93
C ARG A 33 -14.41 59.05 -12.49
N ILE A 34 -14.78 59.59 -13.65
CA ILE A 34 -16.01 59.28 -14.41
C ILE A 34 -15.67 59.13 -15.89
N GLY A 35 -16.53 58.48 -16.66
CA GLY A 35 -16.33 58.30 -18.10
C GLY A 35 -15.01 57.58 -18.46
N THR A 36 -14.55 57.77 -19.70
CA THR A 36 -13.31 57.15 -20.18
C THR A 36 -12.07 57.82 -19.60
N TRP A 37 -11.20 57.02 -18.99
CA TRP A 37 -9.85 57.35 -18.56
C TRP A 37 -8.84 56.61 -19.42
N THR A 38 -7.69 57.23 -19.65
CA THR A 38 -6.55 56.60 -20.35
C THR A 38 -5.27 56.86 -19.58
N SER A 39 -4.45 55.83 -19.46
CA SER A 39 -3.12 55.87 -18.85
C SER A 39 -2.05 55.52 -19.87
N TRP A 40 -0.91 56.22 -19.84
CA TRP A 40 0.23 56.01 -20.72
C TRP A 40 1.52 55.80 -19.92
N ARG A 41 2.42 54.99 -20.48
CA ARG A 41 3.75 54.70 -19.90
C ARG A 41 4.64 55.94 -19.89
N ALA A 42 5.76 55.89 -19.19
CA ALA A 42 6.75 56.98 -19.16
C ALA A 42 7.17 57.49 -20.56
N SER A 43 7.27 56.57 -21.52
CA SER A 43 7.60 56.78 -22.94
C SER A 43 6.41 57.21 -23.81
N GLY A 44 5.17 57.08 -23.32
CA GLY A 44 3.96 57.60 -23.96
C GLY A 44 3.14 56.60 -24.79
N GLU A 45 3.49 55.32 -24.79
CA GLU A 45 2.59 54.26 -25.26
C GLU A 45 1.37 54.17 -24.34
N VAL A 46 0.20 53.80 -24.87
CA VAL A 46 -0.97 53.52 -24.03
C VAL A 46 -0.64 52.30 -23.15
N GLU A 47 -0.86 52.43 -21.85
CA GLU A 47 -0.86 51.28 -20.93
C GLU A 47 -2.28 50.78 -20.70
N CYS A 48 -3.23 51.68 -20.43
CA CYS A 48 -4.54 51.31 -19.93
C CYS A 48 -5.64 52.23 -20.48
N VAL A 49 -6.83 51.67 -20.68
CA VAL A 49 -8.09 52.40 -20.86
C VAL A 49 -9.10 51.87 -19.84
N GLU A 50 -9.80 52.78 -19.18
CA GLU A 50 -10.75 52.49 -18.10
C GLU A 50 -12.06 53.21 -18.37
N GLU A 51 -13.20 52.55 -18.31
CA GLU A 51 -14.51 53.21 -18.41
C GLU A 51 -15.17 53.25 -17.03
N TRP A 52 -15.27 54.44 -16.43
CA TRP A 52 -15.71 54.66 -15.04
C TRP A 52 -17.19 55.04 -14.91
N GLY A 53 -17.94 55.17 -16.02
CA GLY A 53 -19.38 55.44 -15.98
C GLY A 53 -19.73 56.68 -15.15
N ASP A 54 -20.61 56.52 -14.15
CA ASP A 54 -21.05 57.57 -13.22
C ASP A 54 -20.11 57.79 -12.00
N GLY A 55 -18.98 57.08 -11.96
CA GLY A 55 -18.04 57.08 -10.84
C GLY A 55 -18.42 56.14 -9.68
N THR A 56 -19.30 55.16 -9.92
CA THR A 56 -19.59 54.06 -9.00
C THR A 56 -19.28 52.67 -9.55
N GLN A 57 -19.20 52.51 -10.88
CA GLN A 57 -18.98 51.21 -11.55
C GLN A 57 -17.94 51.35 -12.67
N ARG A 58 -17.02 50.37 -12.81
CA ARG A 58 -16.10 50.31 -13.94
C ARG A 58 -16.64 49.34 -14.99
N LEU A 59 -17.16 49.93 -16.06
CA LEU A 59 -17.85 49.22 -17.15
C LEU A 59 -16.87 48.47 -18.06
N GLU A 60 -15.64 48.97 -18.23
CA GLU A 60 -14.58 48.29 -18.98
C GLU A 60 -13.18 48.56 -18.40
N TYR A 61 -12.31 47.57 -18.54
CA TYR A 61 -10.87 47.63 -18.40
C TYR A 61 -10.26 47.08 -19.69
N ARG A 62 -9.29 47.81 -20.24
CA ARG A 62 -8.35 47.31 -21.25
C ARG A 62 -6.93 47.71 -20.86
N ARG A 63 -5.98 46.80 -20.97
CA ARG A 63 -4.55 47.03 -20.76
C ARG A 63 -3.77 46.55 -21.97
N PHE A 64 -2.72 47.26 -22.35
CA PHE A 64 -2.06 47.12 -23.65
C PHE A 64 -0.57 46.81 -23.49
N HIS A 65 -0.05 45.89 -24.30
CA HIS A 65 1.38 45.68 -24.47
C HIS A 65 2.04 46.93 -25.13
N PRO A 66 3.37 47.12 -25.04
CA PRO A 66 4.05 48.30 -25.63
C PRO A 66 3.92 48.46 -27.15
N ASP A 67 3.51 47.41 -27.88
CA ASP A 67 3.20 47.47 -29.32
C ASP A 67 1.78 47.95 -29.63
N GLY A 68 0.93 48.14 -28.60
CA GLY A 68 -0.46 48.53 -28.72
C GLY A 68 -1.46 47.37 -28.80
N SER A 69 -1.03 46.11 -28.70
CA SER A 69 -1.93 44.95 -28.63
C SER A 69 -2.58 44.80 -27.24
N GLU A 70 -3.81 44.28 -27.15
CA GLU A 70 -4.53 44.10 -25.87
C GLU A 70 -3.92 42.94 -25.06
N SER A 71 -3.29 43.27 -23.94
CA SER A 71 -2.78 42.32 -22.94
C SER A 71 -3.85 41.87 -21.95
N GLN A 72 -4.79 42.75 -21.59
CA GLN A 72 -5.86 42.42 -20.63
C GLN A 72 -7.17 43.10 -21.04
N ARG A 73 -8.32 42.44 -20.87
CA ARG A 73 -9.65 43.02 -21.08
C ARG A 73 -10.74 42.37 -20.22
N GLY A 74 -11.59 43.18 -19.57
CA GLY A 74 -12.73 42.71 -18.78
C GLY A 74 -13.50 43.84 -18.08
N ALA A 75 -14.28 43.55 -17.04
CA ALA A 75 -15.03 44.54 -16.25
C ALA A 75 -14.82 44.35 -14.73
N LYS A 76 -14.96 45.42 -13.94
CA LYS A 76 -14.66 45.40 -12.49
C LYS A 76 -15.73 46.12 -11.66
N ASN A 77 -16.29 45.44 -10.66
CA ASN A 77 -17.18 46.05 -9.68
C ASN A 77 -16.36 46.82 -8.62
N LEU A 78 -16.21 48.13 -8.81
CA LEU A 78 -15.45 49.03 -7.93
C LEU A 78 -15.98 49.07 -6.49
N LEU A 79 -17.27 48.82 -6.25
CA LEU A 79 -17.86 48.85 -4.90
C LEU A 79 -17.46 47.63 -4.06
N LYS A 80 -17.15 46.51 -4.72
CA LYS A 80 -16.61 45.27 -4.11
C LYS A 80 -15.08 45.13 -4.30
N ASP A 81 -14.49 45.92 -5.19
CA ASP A 81 -13.14 45.81 -5.73
C ASP A 81 -12.80 44.48 -6.44
N VAL A 82 -13.80 43.83 -7.05
CA VAL A 82 -13.67 42.51 -7.71
C VAL A 82 -13.89 42.54 -9.22
N TRP A 83 -13.27 41.62 -9.96
CA TRP A 83 -13.58 41.35 -11.36
C TRP A 83 -14.98 40.74 -11.50
N THR A 84 -15.66 41.01 -12.62
CA THR A 84 -17.03 40.53 -12.90
C THR A 84 -17.21 40.27 -14.40
N GLY A 85 -17.86 39.17 -14.77
CA GLY A 85 -18.01 38.73 -16.15
C GLY A 85 -16.72 38.17 -16.74
N LEU A 86 -16.62 38.14 -18.07
CA LEU A 86 -15.44 37.63 -18.76
C LEU A 86 -14.24 38.59 -18.60
N MET A 87 -13.15 38.05 -18.07
CA MET A 87 -11.83 38.67 -18.05
C MET A 87 -10.87 37.82 -18.89
N ARG A 88 -10.14 38.48 -19.79
CA ARG A 88 -9.21 37.86 -20.74
C ARG A 88 -7.82 38.47 -20.57
N TRP A 89 -6.81 37.62 -20.53
CA TRP A 89 -5.40 38.00 -20.64
C TRP A 89 -4.83 37.42 -21.92
N THR A 90 -3.97 38.18 -22.59
CA THR A 90 -3.22 37.79 -23.78
C THR A 90 -1.73 37.96 -23.48
N ARG A 91 -0.92 37.05 -23.99
CA ARG A 91 0.55 37.08 -23.93
C ARG A 91 1.14 37.41 -25.30
N LEU A 92 2.10 38.34 -25.32
CA LEU A 92 2.84 38.71 -26.51
C LEU A 92 3.89 37.65 -26.87
N ASP A 93 4.23 37.50 -28.16
CA ASP A 93 5.38 36.70 -28.61
C ASP A 93 6.70 37.43 -28.35
N GLY A 94 7.08 37.50 -27.07
CA GLY A 94 8.29 38.16 -26.58
C GLY A 94 8.23 38.43 -25.09
N THR A 95 9.14 39.26 -24.58
CA THR A 95 9.06 39.78 -23.20
C THR A 95 8.24 41.07 -23.18
N SER A 96 7.27 41.16 -22.28
CA SER A 96 6.44 42.34 -22.04
C SER A 96 6.53 42.80 -20.59
N PRO A 97 6.44 44.13 -20.30
CA PRO A 97 6.18 44.62 -18.95
C PRO A 97 4.87 44.08 -18.35
N GLU A 98 3.97 43.59 -19.18
CA GLU A 98 2.69 43.00 -18.77
C GLU A 98 2.76 41.53 -18.38
N ASP A 99 3.89 40.84 -18.63
CA ASP A 99 4.11 39.45 -18.23
C ASP A 99 4.05 39.27 -16.70
N GLN A 100 4.19 40.36 -15.92
CA GLN A 100 4.02 40.37 -14.46
C GLN A 100 2.58 40.05 -14.00
N TYR A 101 1.60 40.14 -14.90
CA TYR A 101 0.19 39.78 -14.66
C TYR A 101 -0.21 38.48 -15.36
N TRP A 102 0.71 37.85 -16.08
CA TRP A 102 0.51 36.52 -16.64
C TRP A 102 0.68 35.46 -15.54
N ASP A 103 -0.14 34.41 -15.59
CA ASP A 103 -0.06 33.29 -14.66
C ASP A 103 1.20 32.45 -14.98
N PRO A 104 2.23 32.44 -14.10
CA PRO A 104 3.56 31.93 -14.43
C PRO A 104 3.61 30.39 -14.50
N ASP A 105 2.56 29.72 -14.00
CA ASP A 105 2.43 28.27 -14.01
C ASP A 105 1.74 27.77 -15.30
N LEU A 106 1.41 28.66 -16.25
CA LEU A 106 0.92 28.31 -17.59
C LEU A 106 2.07 27.96 -18.55
N GLY A 107 1.90 26.86 -19.29
CA GLY A 107 2.88 26.34 -20.24
C GLY A 107 3.15 27.27 -21.43
N GLU A 108 4.31 27.07 -22.06
CA GLU A 108 4.86 27.99 -23.07
C GLU A 108 4.00 28.12 -24.34
N ALA A 109 3.15 27.14 -24.65
CA ALA A 109 2.24 27.19 -25.80
C ALA A 109 1.01 28.10 -25.57
N VAL A 110 0.64 28.39 -24.31
CA VAL A 110 -0.53 29.22 -24.01
C VAL A 110 -0.29 30.67 -24.43
N ARG A 111 -1.28 31.29 -25.08
CA ARG A 111 -1.27 32.72 -25.49
C ARG A 111 -2.44 33.53 -25.00
N VAL A 112 -3.56 32.88 -24.69
CA VAL A 112 -4.73 33.52 -24.09
C VAL A 112 -5.19 32.68 -22.92
N ILE A 113 -5.52 33.34 -21.82
CA ILE A 113 -6.32 32.78 -20.73
C ILE A 113 -7.56 33.64 -20.52
N GLU A 114 -8.71 32.99 -20.45
CA GLU A 114 -9.99 33.58 -20.10
C GLU A 114 -10.47 33.01 -18.76
N ARG A 115 -10.93 33.88 -17.87
CA ARG A 115 -11.61 33.51 -16.62
C ARG A 115 -12.93 34.24 -16.55
N GLU A 116 -13.99 33.52 -16.26
CA GLU A 116 -15.33 34.09 -16.11
C GLU A 116 -15.66 34.29 -14.64
N PHE A 117 -15.94 35.52 -14.24
CA PHE A 117 -16.17 35.92 -12.85
C PHE A 117 -17.65 36.17 -12.57
N ASP A 118 -18.11 35.76 -11.39
CA ASP A 118 -19.43 36.14 -10.90
C ASP A 118 -19.46 37.55 -10.26
N ASP A 119 -20.66 38.00 -9.85
CA ASP A 119 -20.86 39.30 -9.19
C ASP A 119 -20.12 39.44 -7.85
N ASP A 120 -19.63 38.34 -7.25
CA ASP A 120 -18.90 38.31 -5.98
C ASP A 120 -17.37 38.24 -6.18
N GLY A 121 -16.86 38.09 -7.41
CA GLY A 121 -15.44 38.03 -7.72
C GLY A 121 -14.82 36.63 -7.75
N TYR A 122 -15.63 35.57 -7.79
CA TYR A 122 -15.16 34.19 -7.87
C TYR A 122 -15.08 33.73 -9.33
N VAL A 123 -14.01 33.02 -9.68
CA VAL A 123 -13.85 32.36 -10.98
C VAL A 123 -14.81 31.18 -11.05
N MET A 124 -15.61 31.14 -12.10
CA MET A 124 -16.61 30.09 -12.38
C MET A 124 -16.14 29.09 -13.45
N THR A 125 -15.29 29.53 -14.38
CA THR A 125 -14.67 28.70 -15.42
C THR A 125 -13.38 29.36 -15.92
N GLU A 126 -12.41 28.54 -16.33
CA GLU A 126 -11.12 28.95 -16.90
C GLU A 126 -10.94 28.31 -18.28
N ARG A 127 -10.42 29.05 -19.26
CA ARG A 127 -10.19 28.57 -20.63
C ARG A 127 -8.84 29.06 -21.14
N CYS A 128 -7.95 28.17 -21.55
CA CYS A 128 -6.67 28.49 -22.16
C CYS A 128 -6.71 28.25 -23.68
N PHE A 129 -6.01 29.09 -24.45
CA PHE A 129 -5.89 28.98 -25.91
C PHE A 129 -4.45 29.22 -26.37
N ASP A 130 -4.07 28.55 -27.45
CA ASP A 130 -2.76 28.70 -28.10
C ASP A 130 -2.68 29.89 -29.07
N ALA A 131 -1.54 30.05 -29.74
CA ALA A 131 -1.30 31.07 -30.76
C ALA A 131 -2.19 30.96 -32.03
N GLN A 132 -2.95 29.87 -32.19
CA GLN A 132 -3.93 29.67 -33.27
C GLN A 132 -5.38 29.85 -32.78
N GLY A 133 -5.59 30.16 -31.49
CA GLY A 133 -6.91 30.24 -30.87
C GLY A 133 -7.57 28.88 -30.62
N ARG A 134 -6.80 27.79 -30.64
CA ARG A 134 -7.29 26.44 -30.31
C ARG A 134 -7.31 26.26 -28.78
N PRO A 135 -8.34 25.64 -28.19
CA PRO A 135 -8.37 25.34 -26.76
C PRO A 135 -7.23 24.38 -26.34
N VAL A 136 -6.55 24.72 -25.25
CA VAL A 136 -5.46 23.94 -24.64
C VAL A 136 -5.62 23.89 -23.11
N GLY A 137 -4.91 23.00 -22.44
CA GLY A 137 -4.83 22.94 -20.98
C GLY A 137 -3.97 24.06 -20.39
N ARG A 138 -3.81 24.06 -19.06
CA ARG A 138 -2.86 24.97 -18.36
C ARG A 138 -1.40 24.68 -18.74
N ASP A 139 -1.10 23.42 -19.04
CA ASP A 139 0.14 22.90 -19.62
C ASP A 139 0.41 23.41 -21.07
N GLY A 140 -0.62 23.86 -21.78
CA GLY A 140 -0.57 24.25 -23.18
C GLY A 140 -0.75 23.10 -24.18
N GLU A 141 -1.06 21.89 -23.71
CA GLU A 141 -1.34 20.74 -24.58
C GLU A 141 -2.82 20.71 -25.03
N PRO A 142 -3.16 20.05 -26.16
CA PRO A 142 -4.53 19.98 -26.65
C PRO A 142 -5.50 19.35 -25.64
N LEU A 143 -6.63 20.01 -25.40
CA LEU A 143 -7.66 19.47 -24.50
C LEU A 143 -8.20 18.11 -24.99
N PRO A 144 -8.43 17.14 -24.08
CA PRO A 144 -9.16 15.93 -24.44
C PRO A 144 -10.61 16.24 -24.85
N PRO A 145 -11.27 15.37 -25.63
CA PRO A 145 -12.69 15.52 -25.95
C PRO A 145 -13.54 15.57 -24.67
N ARG A 146 -14.39 16.59 -24.51
CA ARG A 146 -15.26 16.70 -23.33
C ARG A 146 -16.36 15.61 -23.37
N PRO A 147 -16.49 14.77 -22.33
CA PRO A 147 -17.57 13.80 -22.20
C PRO A 147 -18.96 14.46 -22.16
N ALA A 148 -19.97 13.81 -22.74
CA ALA A 148 -21.31 14.39 -22.90
C ALA A 148 -22.09 14.62 -21.59
N ASN A 149 -21.62 14.05 -20.48
CA ASN A 149 -22.18 14.21 -19.13
C ASN A 149 -21.38 15.21 -18.26
N VAL A 150 -20.26 15.75 -18.76
CA VAL A 150 -19.49 16.81 -18.10
C VAL A 150 -20.08 18.19 -18.50
N PRO A 151 -20.42 19.07 -17.54
CA PRO A 151 -21.00 20.38 -17.82
C PRO A 151 -20.15 21.28 -18.74
N ALA A 152 -20.80 22.22 -19.42
CA ALA A 152 -20.15 23.10 -20.40
C ALA A 152 -19.14 24.07 -19.75
N GLU A 153 -19.37 24.36 -18.47
CA GLU A 153 -18.63 25.26 -17.59
C GLU A 153 -17.38 24.58 -16.99
N ALA A 154 -17.35 23.25 -16.92
CA ALA A 154 -16.24 22.48 -16.35
C ALA A 154 -15.00 22.51 -17.26
N PHE A 155 -13.85 22.88 -16.72
CA PHE A 155 -12.58 22.94 -17.45
C PHE A 155 -11.71 21.73 -17.13
N TYR A 156 -10.84 21.32 -18.06
CA TYR A 156 -9.90 20.23 -17.79
C TYR A 156 -8.70 20.74 -17.00
N ASN A 157 -8.41 20.12 -15.86
CA ASN A 157 -7.23 20.40 -15.05
C ASN A 157 -6.21 19.26 -15.24
N PRO A 158 -5.06 19.49 -15.90
CA PRO A 158 -4.07 18.44 -16.12
C PRO A 158 -3.43 17.95 -14.82
N ASP A 159 -3.28 18.81 -13.81
CA ASP A 159 -2.74 18.45 -12.49
C ASP A 159 -3.63 17.47 -11.70
N GLU A 160 -4.92 17.39 -12.07
CA GLU A 160 -5.91 16.44 -11.52
C GLU A 160 -6.33 15.37 -12.54
N GLN A 161 -5.77 15.38 -13.75
CA GLN A 161 -6.10 14.48 -14.87
C GLN A 161 -7.61 14.37 -15.19
N GLY A 162 -8.38 15.43 -14.95
CA GLY A 162 -9.84 15.37 -14.95
C GLY A 162 -10.52 16.70 -15.24
N TRP A 163 -11.84 16.64 -15.40
CA TRP A 163 -12.69 17.82 -15.60
C TRP A 163 -13.15 18.37 -14.24
N VAL A 164 -12.97 19.67 -14.01
CA VAL A 164 -13.29 20.35 -12.76
C VAL A 164 -14.38 21.38 -13.01
N LEU A 165 -15.49 21.27 -12.28
CA LEU A 165 -16.44 22.36 -12.06
C LEU A 165 -16.21 22.88 -10.65
N GLN A 166 -15.81 24.15 -10.49
CA GLN A 166 -15.61 24.75 -9.18
C GLN A 166 -15.78 26.28 -9.23
N ARG A 167 -16.05 26.86 -8.06
CA ARG A 167 -16.11 28.30 -7.84
C ARG A 167 -15.02 28.72 -6.86
N SER A 168 -14.00 29.43 -7.32
CA SER A 168 -12.78 29.72 -6.52
C SER A 168 -12.38 31.20 -6.50
N ALA A 169 -11.75 31.64 -5.41
CA ALA A 169 -11.21 32.99 -5.29
C ALA A 169 -9.83 33.09 -6.00
N LEU A 170 -9.69 34.02 -6.95
CA LEU A 170 -8.54 34.15 -7.86
C LEU A 170 -7.16 34.17 -7.17
N VAL A 171 -7.05 34.77 -5.98
CA VAL A 171 -5.76 35.06 -5.32
C VAL A 171 -5.38 34.01 -4.26
N THR A 172 -6.36 33.31 -3.68
CA THR A 172 -6.15 32.36 -2.59
C THR A 172 -6.46 30.91 -2.97
N GLY A 173 -7.20 30.69 -4.05
CA GLY A 173 -7.75 29.38 -4.41
C GLY A 173 -8.98 28.98 -3.58
N ASP A 174 -9.45 29.80 -2.64
CA ASP A 174 -10.53 29.43 -1.71
C ASP A 174 -11.81 29.06 -2.46
N LEU A 175 -12.24 27.81 -2.28
CA LEU A 175 -13.46 27.25 -2.88
C LEU A 175 -14.71 27.76 -2.14
N ARG A 176 -15.81 27.99 -2.87
CA ARG A 176 -17.08 28.45 -2.27
C ARG A 176 -18.30 27.96 -3.02
N GLY A 177 -19.09 27.10 -2.39
CA GLY A 177 -20.21 26.39 -3.01
C GLY A 177 -19.79 25.00 -3.47
N GLU A 178 -20.49 24.48 -4.48
CA GLU A 178 -20.24 23.12 -4.98
C GLU A 178 -18.99 23.05 -5.87
N ARG A 179 -18.21 21.99 -5.69
CA ARG A 179 -17.14 21.52 -6.57
C ARG A 179 -17.43 20.10 -7.03
N ARG A 180 -17.08 19.77 -8.27
CA ARG A 180 -17.12 18.41 -8.83
C ARG A 180 -15.87 18.14 -9.64
N LEU A 181 -15.30 16.95 -9.48
CA LEU A 181 -14.23 16.39 -10.30
C LEU A 181 -14.76 15.13 -11.00
N TRP A 182 -14.69 15.12 -12.32
CA TRP A 182 -14.85 13.93 -13.14
C TRP A 182 -13.49 13.50 -13.68
N ASP A 183 -13.27 12.21 -13.90
CA ASP A 183 -12.11 11.73 -14.64
C ASP A 183 -12.13 12.21 -16.11
N ARG A 184 -11.05 11.95 -16.85
CA ARG A 184 -10.92 12.28 -18.29
C ARG A 184 -12.09 11.74 -19.14
N ASN A 185 -12.68 10.61 -18.75
CA ASN A 185 -13.76 9.90 -19.45
C ASN A 185 -15.16 10.39 -19.06
N GLY A 186 -15.29 11.18 -17.99
CA GLY A 186 -16.55 11.74 -17.50
C GLY A 186 -17.19 10.96 -16.35
N VAL A 187 -16.50 10.00 -15.75
CA VAL A 187 -16.97 9.35 -14.51
C VAL A 187 -16.77 10.32 -13.35
N LEU A 188 -17.84 10.59 -12.59
CA LEU A 188 -17.72 11.45 -11.40
C LEU A 188 -16.85 10.73 -10.36
N GLY A 189 -15.79 11.40 -9.89
CA GLY A 189 -14.87 10.91 -8.86
C GLY A 189 -15.04 11.62 -7.52
N GLU A 190 -15.34 12.93 -7.53
CA GLU A 190 -15.54 13.73 -6.32
C GLU A 190 -16.72 14.72 -6.47
N ARG A 191 -17.49 14.90 -5.39
CA ARG A 191 -18.31 16.11 -5.17
C ARG A 191 -17.96 16.69 -3.80
N SER A 192 -17.73 17.98 -3.70
CA SER A 192 -17.46 18.67 -2.44
C SER A 192 -18.27 19.97 -2.33
N LEU A 193 -18.60 20.38 -1.10
CA LEU A 193 -19.40 21.58 -0.82
C LEU A 193 -18.68 22.45 0.21
N HIS A 194 -18.25 23.64 -0.20
CA HIS A 194 -17.42 24.53 0.59
C HIS A 194 -18.17 25.76 1.12
N GLU A 195 -17.94 26.10 2.38
CA GLU A 195 -18.43 27.33 2.99
C GLU A 195 -17.66 28.58 2.50
N PRO A 196 -18.14 29.81 2.75
CA PRO A 196 -17.45 31.04 2.31
C PRO A 196 -16.01 31.26 2.83
N ALA A 197 -15.50 30.39 3.69
CA ALA A 197 -14.14 30.39 4.22
C ALA A 197 -13.31 29.18 3.72
N GLY A 198 -13.63 28.62 2.54
CA GLY A 198 -12.90 27.51 1.91
C GLY A 198 -13.06 26.13 2.57
N THR A 199 -13.63 26.07 3.78
CA THR A 199 -13.77 24.85 4.57
C THR A 199 -14.86 23.94 4.00
N PRO A 200 -14.60 22.63 3.76
CA PRO A 200 -15.62 21.71 3.29
C PRO A 200 -16.66 21.43 4.38
N ARG A 201 -17.93 21.46 3.98
CA ARG A 201 -19.10 21.02 4.77
C ARG A 201 -19.56 19.62 4.35
N GLU A 202 -19.34 19.28 3.07
CA GLU A 202 -19.50 17.94 2.52
C GLU A 202 -18.31 17.58 1.61
N GLU A 203 -17.89 16.32 1.65
CA GLU A 203 -17.09 15.66 0.60
C GLU A 203 -17.74 14.30 0.30
N ASP A 204 -17.88 13.93 -0.97
CA ASP A 204 -18.33 12.62 -1.44
C ASP A 204 -17.32 12.13 -2.48
N THR A 205 -16.81 10.91 -2.29
CA THR A 205 -15.87 10.24 -3.19
C THR A 205 -16.54 9.02 -3.80
N TYR A 206 -16.40 8.89 -5.11
CA TYR A 206 -17.06 7.89 -5.93
C TYR A 206 -16.05 6.87 -6.46
N ARG A 207 -16.51 5.66 -6.76
CA ARG A 207 -15.77 4.63 -7.50
C ARG A 207 -16.69 4.09 -8.59
N SER A 208 -16.22 4.06 -9.84
CA SER A 208 -17.03 3.64 -11.00
C SER A 208 -18.40 4.36 -11.09
N GLY A 209 -18.45 5.63 -10.65
CA GLY A 209 -19.67 6.45 -10.57
C GLY A 209 -20.60 6.17 -9.38
N GLN A 210 -20.37 5.11 -8.60
CA GLN A 210 -21.12 4.80 -7.37
C GLN A 210 -20.51 5.55 -6.18
N LEU A 211 -21.35 5.99 -5.23
CA LEU A 211 -20.87 6.64 -3.99
C LEU A 211 -20.15 5.60 -3.12
N TRP A 212 -18.87 5.81 -2.85
CA TRP A 212 -18.05 4.88 -2.05
C TRP A 212 -17.81 5.40 -0.63
N MET A 213 -17.56 6.70 -0.48
CA MET A 213 -17.29 7.35 0.81
C MET A 213 -17.92 8.74 0.85
N SER A 214 -18.40 9.15 2.02
CA SER A 214 -18.87 10.51 2.31
C SER A 214 -18.25 11.04 3.59
N LYS A 215 -17.91 12.33 3.67
CA LYS A 215 -17.61 13.05 4.91
C LYS A 215 -18.59 14.22 5.08
N ARG A 216 -19.07 14.45 6.30
CA ARG A 216 -19.97 15.55 6.65
C ARG A 216 -19.50 16.21 7.93
N TRP A 217 -19.41 17.54 7.93
CA TRP A 217 -19.01 18.33 9.09
C TRP A 217 -20.21 19.06 9.69
N ALA A 218 -20.28 19.07 11.02
CA ALA A 218 -21.24 19.84 11.80
C ALA A 218 -20.67 21.20 12.23
N ASP A 219 -21.55 22.14 12.58
CA ASP A 219 -21.19 23.53 12.91
C ASP A 219 -20.34 23.66 14.21
N ASP A 220 -20.27 22.60 15.02
CA ASP A 220 -19.44 22.49 16.23
C ASP A 220 -18.06 21.85 15.99
N GLY A 221 -17.81 21.33 14.78
CA GLY A 221 -16.57 20.67 14.38
C GLY A 221 -16.58 19.15 14.47
N ASP A 222 -17.68 18.53 14.90
CA ASP A 222 -17.86 17.07 14.78
C ASP A 222 -17.93 16.66 13.30
N MET A 223 -17.42 15.47 12.96
CA MET A 223 -17.35 14.99 11.57
C MET A 223 -17.78 13.53 11.46
N VAL A 224 -18.68 13.22 10.53
CA VAL A 224 -19.09 11.84 10.20
C VAL A 224 -18.50 11.43 8.85
N GLN A 225 -17.69 10.38 8.85
CA GLN A 225 -17.17 9.72 7.65
C GLN A 225 -17.90 8.38 7.47
N SER A 226 -18.68 8.24 6.40
CA SER A 226 -19.39 7.00 6.05
C SER A 226 -18.77 6.34 4.83
N PHE A 227 -18.76 5.01 4.81
CA PHE A 227 -18.46 4.16 3.67
C PHE A 227 -19.73 3.41 3.26
N TYR A 228 -19.89 3.13 1.96
CA TYR A 228 -21.12 2.55 1.40
C TYR A 228 -20.87 1.18 0.76
N TYR A 229 -21.94 0.42 0.57
CA TYR A 229 -21.93 -0.76 -0.29
C TYR A 229 -22.01 -0.35 -1.77
N GLY A 230 -21.15 -0.90 -2.63
CA GLY A 230 -21.17 -0.62 -4.07
C GLY A 230 -22.49 -1.05 -4.73
N ASP A 231 -22.92 -2.27 -4.47
CA ASP A 231 -24.05 -2.91 -5.16
C ASP A 231 -25.44 -2.54 -4.62
N THR A 232 -25.60 -1.33 -4.07
CA THR A 232 -26.86 -0.85 -3.47
C THR A 232 -27.39 0.42 -4.12
N ASP A 233 -28.66 0.39 -4.55
CA ASP A 233 -29.42 1.54 -5.01
C ASP A 233 -30.76 1.61 -4.24
N PRO A 234 -31.02 2.66 -3.44
CA PRO A 234 -30.11 3.77 -3.12
C PRO A 234 -28.90 3.30 -2.28
N PRO A 235 -27.77 4.03 -2.29
CA PRO A 235 -26.56 3.65 -1.55
C PRO A 235 -26.79 3.44 -0.05
N ALA A 236 -26.58 2.20 0.41
CA ALA A 236 -26.63 1.85 1.82
C ALA A 236 -25.27 2.11 2.49
N VAL A 237 -25.30 2.73 3.68
CA VAL A 237 -24.10 2.87 4.52
C VAL A 237 -23.68 1.49 5.02
N ARG A 238 -22.41 1.15 4.87
CA ARG A 238 -21.75 -0.08 5.36
C ARG A 238 -21.15 0.13 6.74
N SER A 239 -20.39 1.21 6.90
CA SER A 239 -19.90 1.67 8.20
C SER A 239 -19.82 3.20 8.25
N ALA A 240 -19.92 3.78 9.45
CA ALA A 240 -19.78 5.21 9.68
C ALA A 240 -18.96 5.49 10.93
N THR A 241 -17.93 6.33 10.81
CA THR A 241 -17.13 6.84 11.92
C THR A 241 -17.50 8.30 12.22
N LEU A 242 -18.05 8.53 13.40
CA LEU A 242 -18.22 9.84 14.02
C LEU A 242 -16.95 10.21 14.79
N TYR A 243 -16.33 11.33 14.43
CA TYR A 243 -15.19 11.94 15.10
C TYR A 243 -15.64 13.20 15.85
N ARG A 244 -15.22 13.31 17.10
CA ARG A 244 -15.56 14.42 18.01
C ARG A 244 -14.34 14.86 18.80
N ASN A 245 -14.40 16.03 19.43
CA ASN A 245 -13.36 16.55 20.33
C ASN A 245 -11.93 16.47 19.72
N GLU A 246 -11.69 17.10 18.57
CA GLU A 246 -10.41 17.02 17.84
C GLU A 246 -9.96 15.57 17.49
N GLN A 247 -10.91 14.68 17.19
CA GLN A 247 -10.73 13.23 16.95
C GLN A 247 -10.39 12.38 18.19
N LYS A 248 -10.43 12.97 19.40
CA LYS A 248 -10.19 12.25 20.67
C LYS A 248 -11.34 11.33 21.08
N ASP A 249 -12.53 11.54 20.51
CA ASP A 249 -13.68 10.66 20.68
C ASP A 249 -14.11 10.17 19.29
N ARG A 250 -13.80 8.91 18.99
CA ARG A 250 -14.11 8.23 17.72
C ARG A 250 -15.15 7.16 18.01
N THR A 251 -16.31 7.22 17.36
CA THR A 251 -17.34 6.17 17.40
C THR A 251 -17.56 5.61 16.01
N GLU A 252 -17.20 4.35 15.78
CA GLU A 252 -17.44 3.64 14.53
C GLU A 252 -18.66 2.73 14.68
N THR A 253 -19.52 2.71 13.66
CA THR A 253 -20.80 1.99 13.64
C THR A 253 -20.92 1.19 12.36
N PHE A 254 -21.34 -0.06 12.47
CA PHE A 254 -21.47 -1.00 11.36
C PHE A 254 -22.95 -1.29 11.10
N PHE A 255 -23.30 -1.48 9.83
CA PHE A 255 -24.67 -1.67 9.36
C PHE A 255 -24.72 -2.83 8.37
N ASP A 256 -25.88 -3.45 8.21
CA ASP A 256 -26.14 -4.37 7.10
C ASP A 256 -26.52 -3.64 5.80
N ALA A 257 -26.64 -4.38 4.70
CA ALA A 257 -27.07 -3.87 3.40
C ALA A 257 -28.55 -3.41 3.36
N GLN A 258 -29.26 -3.43 4.49
CA GLN A 258 -30.59 -2.82 4.67
C GLN A 258 -30.51 -1.54 5.53
N GLY A 259 -29.32 -1.12 5.96
CA GLY A 259 -29.07 0.06 6.78
C GLY A 259 -29.40 -0.11 8.26
N GLN A 260 -29.61 -1.33 8.75
CA GLN A 260 -29.84 -1.60 10.17
C GLN A 260 -28.49 -1.68 10.90
N ARG A 261 -28.35 -0.95 12.03
CA ARG A 261 -27.14 -1.02 12.88
C ARG A 261 -26.94 -2.44 13.40
N LEU A 262 -25.78 -3.02 13.11
CA LEU A 262 -25.30 -4.29 13.65
C LEU A 262 -24.67 -4.06 15.03
N TYR A 263 -23.57 -3.31 15.07
CA TYR A 263 -22.86 -2.96 16.30
C TYR A 263 -22.12 -1.62 16.17
N SER A 264 -21.47 -1.19 17.25
CA SER A 264 -20.67 0.04 17.30
C SER A 264 -19.54 -0.06 18.33
N VAL A 265 -18.40 0.56 18.02
CA VAL A 265 -17.18 0.59 18.84
C VAL A 265 -16.75 2.05 19.02
N ARG A 266 -16.52 2.48 20.25
CA ARG A 266 -16.09 3.85 20.58
C ARG A 266 -14.76 3.85 21.34
N MET A 267 -13.84 4.72 20.95
CA MET A 267 -12.62 5.08 21.68
C MET A 267 -12.76 6.53 22.18
N GLU A 268 -12.34 6.80 23.42
CA GLU A 268 -12.42 8.10 24.08
C GLU A 268 -11.12 8.38 24.86
N GLU A 269 -10.29 9.30 24.36
CA GLU A 269 -9.19 9.92 25.11
C GLU A 269 -9.79 10.97 26.07
N VAL A 270 -10.07 10.55 27.30
CA VAL A 270 -10.63 11.39 28.38
C VAL A 270 -9.59 12.44 28.83
N GLY A 271 -8.30 12.11 28.71
CA GLY A 271 -7.17 12.99 28.92
C GLY A 271 -5.86 12.33 28.46
N PRO A 272 -4.72 13.04 28.50
CA PRO A 272 -3.48 12.62 27.81
C PRO A 272 -2.94 11.22 28.15
N HIS A 273 -3.35 10.65 29.29
CA HIS A 273 -2.99 9.32 29.76
C HIS A 273 -4.22 8.54 30.29
N HIS A 274 -5.44 8.91 29.88
CA HIS A 274 -6.69 8.26 30.29
C HIS A 274 -7.53 7.93 29.07
N GLU A 275 -7.61 6.65 28.73
CA GLU A 275 -8.37 6.13 27.60
C GLU A 275 -9.53 5.24 28.05
N ARG A 276 -10.59 5.23 27.24
CA ARG A 276 -11.74 4.34 27.40
C ARG A 276 -12.16 3.76 26.07
N ARG A 277 -12.69 2.54 26.11
CA ARG A 277 -13.31 1.87 24.97
C ARG A 277 -14.70 1.35 25.33
N TYR A 278 -15.63 1.48 24.39
CA TYR A 278 -17.00 1.04 24.54
C TYR A 278 -17.42 0.16 23.36
N TYR A 279 -18.09 -0.95 23.63
CA TYR A 279 -18.74 -1.79 22.63
C TYR A 279 -20.26 -1.73 22.84
N ASN A 280 -21.01 -1.36 21.80
CA ASN A 280 -22.46 -1.13 21.86
C ASN A 280 -22.90 -0.29 23.06
N ASP A 281 -22.27 0.88 23.20
CA ASP A 281 -22.52 1.89 24.23
C ASP A 281 -22.19 1.43 25.68
N ARG A 282 -21.56 0.26 25.89
CA ARG A 282 -21.08 -0.25 27.19
C ARG A 282 -19.57 -0.16 27.30
N LEU A 283 -19.05 0.32 28.44
CA LEU A 283 -17.62 0.38 28.72
C LEU A 283 -17.05 -1.06 28.77
N VAL A 284 -16.06 -1.36 27.94
CA VAL A 284 -15.36 -2.66 27.89
C VAL A 284 -13.89 -2.57 28.27
N PHE A 285 -13.32 -1.36 28.31
CA PHE A 285 -11.94 -1.12 28.75
C PHE A 285 -11.74 0.31 29.25
N GLU A 286 -10.92 0.46 30.29
CA GLU A 286 -10.43 1.74 30.81
C GLU A 286 -8.98 1.62 31.29
N ALA A 287 -8.10 2.46 30.74
CA ALA A 287 -6.70 2.58 31.17
C ALA A 287 -6.39 4.00 31.65
N ILE A 288 -5.62 4.11 32.72
CA ILE A 288 -5.08 5.35 33.28
C ILE A 288 -3.59 5.13 33.50
N ALA A 289 -2.78 5.54 32.52
CA ALA A 289 -1.33 5.51 32.57
C ALA A 289 -0.78 6.64 33.47
N SER A 290 0.55 6.70 33.62
CA SER A 290 1.25 7.70 34.44
C SER A 290 1.91 8.78 33.58
N ASP A 291 1.89 10.04 34.06
CA ASP A 291 2.64 11.18 33.48
C ASP A 291 4.14 10.90 33.26
N ASP A 292 4.73 9.99 34.04
CA ASP A 292 6.06 9.40 33.81
C ASP A 292 5.90 7.94 33.36
N PRO A 293 6.26 7.58 32.10
CA PRO A 293 6.09 6.22 31.56
C PRO A 293 7.05 5.17 32.17
N LYS A 294 7.79 5.54 33.22
CA LYS A 294 8.60 4.62 34.05
C LYS A 294 7.92 4.25 35.37
N GLN A 295 6.80 4.88 35.70
CA GLN A 295 5.94 4.45 36.81
C GLN A 295 4.84 3.52 36.23
N PRO A 296 4.31 2.58 37.02
CA PRO A 296 3.18 1.77 36.60
C PRO A 296 1.93 2.62 36.29
N PRO A 297 0.99 2.09 35.48
CA PRO A 297 -0.32 2.71 35.32
C PRO A 297 -1.05 2.76 36.67
N THR A 298 -1.90 3.77 36.85
CA THR A 298 -2.77 3.90 38.02
C THR A 298 -3.94 2.91 37.96
N LYS A 299 -4.37 2.55 36.75
CA LYS A 299 -5.48 1.63 36.48
C LYS A 299 -5.36 1.03 35.09
N VAL A 300 -5.59 -0.28 34.93
CA VAL A 300 -5.97 -0.89 33.66
C VAL A 300 -6.97 -2.00 33.93
N GLU A 301 -8.19 -1.85 33.40
CA GLU A 301 -9.31 -2.78 33.60
C GLU A 301 -10.08 -2.99 32.30
N TYR A 302 -10.47 -4.24 32.05
CA TYR A 302 -11.39 -4.66 31.00
C TYR A 302 -12.68 -5.20 31.65
N TYR A 303 -13.82 -5.03 31.00
CA TYR A 303 -15.13 -5.37 31.55
C TYR A 303 -15.94 -6.25 30.60
N ASP A 304 -16.80 -7.09 31.16
CA ASP A 304 -17.74 -7.91 30.38
C ASP A 304 -18.97 -7.10 29.92
N MET A 305 -19.81 -7.72 29.10
CA MET A 305 -21.04 -7.08 28.62
C MET A 305 -22.07 -6.77 29.74
N SER A 306 -21.89 -7.26 30.97
CA SER A 306 -22.71 -6.88 32.13
C SER A 306 -22.14 -5.68 32.90
N GLY A 307 -20.88 -5.29 32.64
CA GLY A 307 -20.12 -4.30 33.39
C GLY A 307 -19.38 -4.87 34.60
N ALA A 308 -19.24 -6.20 34.69
CA ALA A 308 -18.37 -6.86 35.66
C ALA A 308 -16.91 -6.80 35.20
N LEU A 309 -15.97 -6.79 36.14
CA LEU A 309 -14.54 -6.82 35.86
C LEU A 309 -14.16 -8.17 35.20
N LEU A 310 -13.57 -8.12 34.02
CA LEU A 310 -13.18 -9.28 33.21
C LEU A 310 -11.66 -9.53 33.27
N VAL A 311 -10.85 -8.51 32.99
CA VAL A 311 -9.38 -8.57 33.16
C VAL A 311 -8.93 -7.35 33.97
N SER A 312 -7.99 -7.53 34.90
CA SER A 312 -7.36 -6.44 35.65
C SER A 312 -5.84 -6.52 35.61
N TYR A 313 -5.18 -5.37 35.76
CA TYR A 313 -3.73 -5.28 35.93
C TYR A 313 -3.32 -4.87 37.35
N ALA A 314 -2.29 -5.54 37.87
CA ALA A 314 -1.63 -5.14 39.11
C ALA A 314 -0.11 -5.08 38.91
N SER A 315 0.47 -3.89 39.06
CA SER A 315 1.92 -3.71 39.12
C SER A 315 2.51 -4.41 40.35
N THR A 316 3.62 -5.12 40.14
CA THR A 316 4.51 -5.60 41.22
C THR A 316 5.73 -4.68 41.40
N GLY A 317 5.89 -3.71 40.50
CA GLY A 317 6.95 -2.72 40.48
C GLY A 317 8.23 -3.18 39.78
N GLY A 318 9.10 -2.22 39.52
CA GLY A 318 10.41 -2.47 38.89
C GLY A 318 10.35 -2.84 37.41
N GLY A 319 9.23 -2.57 36.72
CA GLY A 319 9.02 -2.91 35.30
C GLY A 319 8.11 -4.12 35.07
N ASN A 320 7.48 -4.68 36.11
CA ASN A 320 6.80 -5.97 36.09
C ASN A 320 5.43 -5.91 36.78
N GLY A 321 4.48 -6.71 36.31
CA GLY A 321 3.18 -6.87 36.93
C GLY A 321 2.48 -8.19 36.59
N VAL A 322 1.23 -8.30 37.02
CA VAL A 322 0.38 -9.46 36.81
C VAL A 322 -0.96 -9.02 36.24
N TRP A 323 -1.31 -9.57 35.09
CA TRP A 323 -2.65 -9.56 34.53
C TRP A 323 -3.48 -10.68 35.17
N THR A 324 -4.74 -10.41 35.52
CA THR A 324 -5.66 -11.39 36.10
C THR A 324 -6.96 -11.45 35.29
N LEU A 325 -7.30 -12.63 34.78
CA LEU A 325 -8.63 -12.93 34.21
C LEU A 325 -9.56 -13.32 35.35
N HIS A 326 -10.79 -12.81 35.33
CA HIS A 326 -11.81 -13.05 36.34
C HIS A 326 -12.96 -13.90 35.80
N ASP A 327 -13.53 -14.75 36.66
CA ASP A 327 -14.75 -15.50 36.36
C ASP A 327 -16.02 -14.63 36.54
N ALA A 328 -17.18 -15.18 36.20
CA ALA A 328 -18.47 -14.48 36.36
C ALA A 328 -18.90 -14.21 37.82
N THR A 329 -18.08 -14.57 38.81
CA THR A 329 -18.23 -14.21 40.23
C THR A 329 -17.24 -13.11 40.67
N GLY A 330 -16.30 -12.74 39.80
CA GLY A 330 -15.18 -11.82 40.09
C GLY A 330 -13.96 -12.51 40.71
N ALA A 331 -13.98 -13.84 40.88
CA ALA A 331 -12.84 -14.60 41.37
C ALA A 331 -11.74 -14.69 40.30
N ALA A 332 -10.47 -14.71 40.71
CA ALA A 332 -9.36 -14.90 39.77
C ALA A 332 -9.40 -16.30 39.16
N GLU A 333 -9.50 -16.36 37.84
CA GLU A 333 -9.58 -17.59 37.04
C GLU A 333 -8.19 -18.00 36.55
N LEU A 334 -7.45 -17.06 35.96
CA LEU A 334 -6.07 -17.22 35.48
C LEU A 334 -5.24 -15.96 35.76
N THR A 335 -3.91 -16.11 35.81
CA THR A 335 -2.97 -15.00 36.00
C THR A 335 -1.79 -15.11 35.03
N LEU A 336 -1.48 -14.03 34.32
CA LEU A 336 -0.35 -13.91 33.40
C LEU A 336 0.65 -12.87 33.93
N ALA A 337 1.89 -13.26 34.16
CA ALA A 337 2.96 -12.34 34.53
C ALA A 337 3.47 -11.57 33.30
N THR A 338 3.99 -10.36 33.50
CA THR A 338 4.64 -9.58 32.43
C THR A 338 5.84 -8.80 32.98
N ASP A 339 6.95 -8.79 32.24
CA ASP A 339 8.20 -8.06 32.50
C ASP A 339 8.41 -6.90 31.51
N GLY A 340 7.31 -6.22 31.13
CA GLY A 340 7.26 -5.20 30.07
C GLY A 340 6.54 -3.88 30.38
N GLU A 341 6.33 -3.49 31.64
CA GLU A 341 5.59 -2.25 32.00
C GLU A 341 6.10 -1.00 31.25
N HIS A 342 7.41 -0.89 31.05
CA HIS A 342 8.01 0.27 30.39
C HIS A 342 7.65 0.35 28.91
N ASP A 343 7.58 -0.79 28.22
CA ASP A 343 7.27 -0.85 26.79
C ASP A 343 5.76 -0.62 26.58
N LEU A 344 4.91 -1.22 27.42
CA LEU A 344 3.46 -0.96 27.45
C LEU A 344 3.16 0.54 27.68
N ASN A 345 3.93 1.20 28.55
CA ASN A 345 3.85 2.65 28.75
C ASN A 345 4.46 3.48 27.61
N GLU A 346 5.61 3.11 27.01
CA GLU A 346 6.26 3.90 25.94
C GLU A 346 5.44 3.89 24.64
N TYR A 347 4.68 2.82 24.40
CA TYR A 347 3.79 2.69 23.23
C TYR A 347 2.30 2.89 23.54
N GLU A 348 1.95 3.22 24.79
CA GLU A 348 0.58 3.42 25.30
C GLU A 348 -0.35 2.20 25.09
N HIS A 349 0.23 1.01 24.84
CA HIS A 349 -0.45 -0.20 24.37
C HIS A 349 -1.03 -1.04 25.51
N TRP A 350 -1.73 -0.39 26.44
CA TRP A 350 -2.43 -1.05 27.54
C TRP A 350 -3.73 -1.76 27.09
N ASP A 351 -4.13 -1.58 25.83
CA ASP A 351 -5.28 -2.22 25.17
C ASP A 351 -4.94 -3.59 24.55
N CYS A 352 -3.81 -4.21 24.91
CA CYS A 352 -3.21 -5.38 24.25
C CYS A 352 -4.09 -6.62 24.02
N PHE A 353 -5.18 -6.81 24.77
CA PHE A 353 -6.14 -7.91 24.56
C PHE A 353 -7.35 -7.54 23.67
N LEU A 354 -7.46 -6.30 23.21
CA LEU A 354 -8.59 -5.86 22.37
C LEU A 354 -8.30 -6.04 20.87
N PRO A 355 -9.34 -6.28 20.04
CA PRO A 355 -9.20 -6.25 18.60
C PRO A 355 -8.66 -4.90 18.09
N SER A 356 -7.93 -4.92 16.99
CA SER A 356 -7.52 -3.69 16.31
C SER A 356 -8.73 -2.95 15.74
N PHE A 357 -8.70 -1.62 15.67
CA PHE A 357 -9.72 -0.88 14.91
C PHE A 357 -9.76 -1.24 13.41
N ALA A 358 -8.76 -1.96 12.90
CA ALA A 358 -8.71 -2.48 11.53
C ALA A 358 -9.28 -3.90 11.38
N SER A 359 -9.74 -4.57 12.45
CA SER A 359 -10.33 -5.92 12.41
C SER A 359 -11.85 -5.93 12.63
N TYR A 360 -12.50 -4.76 12.55
CA TYR A 360 -13.96 -4.65 12.58
C TYR A 360 -14.51 -4.50 11.17
N GLU A 361 -15.34 -5.45 10.79
CA GLU A 361 -16.01 -5.54 9.50
C GLU A 361 -17.50 -5.82 9.73
N VAL A 362 -18.32 -5.80 8.67
CA VAL A 362 -19.77 -6.08 8.79
C VAL A 362 -20.00 -7.52 9.26
N GLU A 363 -19.07 -8.40 8.88
CA GLU A 363 -19.03 -9.83 9.10
C GLU A 363 -18.50 -10.21 10.50
N SER A 364 -18.00 -9.26 11.30
CA SER A 364 -17.52 -9.51 12.66
C SER A 364 -18.66 -9.95 13.59
N THR A 365 -18.60 -11.20 14.06
CA THR A 365 -19.65 -11.82 14.90
C THR A 365 -19.35 -11.86 16.40
N GLN A 366 -18.13 -11.50 16.81
CA GLN A 366 -17.66 -11.54 18.19
C GLN A 366 -17.75 -10.15 18.85
N ASP A 367 -17.98 -10.11 20.17
CA ASP A 367 -17.92 -8.87 20.96
C ASP A 367 -16.56 -8.67 21.64
N ASP A 368 -16.17 -7.40 21.89
CA ASP A 368 -14.88 -7.03 22.49
C ASP A 368 -14.55 -7.86 23.75
N PRO A 369 -15.47 -8.10 24.71
CA PRO A 369 -15.18 -8.92 25.89
C PRO A 369 -14.91 -10.40 25.59
N SER A 370 -15.56 -10.96 24.57
CA SER A 370 -15.29 -12.33 24.12
C SER A 370 -13.90 -12.45 23.50
N SER A 371 -13.51 -11.51 22.62
CA SER A 371 -12.16 -11.47 22.04
C SER A 371 -11.08 -11.23 23.10
N VAL A 372 -11.35 -10.35 24.10
CA VAL A 372 -10.44 -10.10 25.23
C VAL A 372 -10.21 -11.35 26.07
N ARG A 373 -11.24 -12.17 26.28
CA ARG A 373 -11.10 -13.44 27.01
C ARG A 373 -10.31 -14.47 26.20
N GLU A 374 -10.54 -14.57 24.90
CA GLU A 374 -9.80 -15.46 23.99
C GLU A 374 -8.32 -15.09 23.95
N ALA A 375 -7.99 -13.83 23.62
CA ALA A 375 -6.62 -13.33 23.60
C ALA A 375 -5.89 -13.45 24.95
N PHE A 376 -6.61 -13.44 26.08
CA PHE A 376 -6.01 -13.73 27.39
C PHE A 376 -5.65 -15.21 27.55
N TYR A 377 -6.54 -16.13 27.15
CA TYR A 377 -6.24 -17.57 27.18
C TYR A 377 -5.05 -17.89 26.28
N ASP A 378 -5.03 -17.35 25.05
CA ASP A 378 -3.95 -17.54 24.09
C ASP A 378 -2.60 -17.07 24.66
N ALA A 379 -2.54 -15.84 25.20
CA ALA A 379 -1.31 -15.30 25.81
C ALA A 379 -0.87 -16.08 27.06
N HIS A 380 -1.81 -16.64 27.83
CA HIS A 380 -1.50 -17.50 28.98
C HIS A 380 -1.01 -18.89 28.55
N GLU A 381 -1.60 -19.50 27.52
CA GLU A 381 -1.12 -20.76 26.93
C GLU A 381 0.25 -20.57 26.27
N GLU A 382 0.50 -19.41 25.65
CA GLU A 382 1.82 -19.05 25.12
C GLU A 382 2.89 -19.03 26.23
N GLU A 383 2.66 -18.32 27.34
CA GLU A 383 3.62 -18.26 28.45
C GLU A 383 3.81 -19.63 29.12
N VAL A 384 2.74 -20.41 29.32
CA VAL A 384 2.86 -21.79 29.84
C VAL A 384 3.72 -22.66 28.92
N THR A 385 3.56 -22.52 27.61
CA THR A 385 4.28 -23.25 26.56
C THR A 385 5.74 -22.77 26.44
N ALA A 386 5.98 -21.47 26.47
CA ALA A 386 7.32 -20.87 26.49
C ALA A 386 8.09 -21.27 27.76
N ALA A 387 7.44 -21.29 28.92
CA ALA A 387 8.02 -21.76 30.17
C ALA A 387 8.31 -23.29 30.12
N ALA A 388 7.47 -24.09 29.46
CA ALA A 388 7.73 -25.51 29.25
C ALA A 388 8.90 -25.76 28.29
N LEU A 389 8.95 -25.03 27.17
CA LEU A 389 10.04 -25.03 26.20
C LEU A 389 11.38 -24.68 26.86
N ASN A 390 11.40 -23.69 27.76
CA ASN A 390 12.60 -23.32 28.53
C ASN A 390 13.07 -24.45 29.48
N ARG A 391 12.16 -25.27 30.01
CA ARG A 391 12.48 -26.41 30.89
C ARG A 391 13.02 -27.65 30.16
N LEU A 392 12.81 -27.81 28.85
CA LEU A 392 13.31 -28.97 28.10
C LEU A 392 14.85 -29.04 28.11
N GLU A 393 15.43 -30.21 28.34
CA GLU A 393 16.87 -30.44 28.23
C GLU A 393 17.32 -30.61 26.77
N SER A 394 18.52 -30.13 26.43
CA SER A 394 19.12 -30.33 25.10
C SER A 394 19.96 -31.60 25.07
N SER A 395 19.68 -32.53 24.15
CA SER A 395 20.50 -33.73 23.99
C SER A 395 21.93 -33.39 23.49
N PRO A 396 22.95 -34.21 23.79
CA PRO A 396 24.31 -33.99 23.32
C PRO A 396 24.42 -33.89 21.79
N GLU A 397 23.58 -34.64 21.07
CA GLU A 397 23.51 -34.68 19.61
C GLU A 397 22.93 -33.37 19.07
N LEU A 398 21.88 -32.83 19.71
CA LEU A 398 21.33 -31.52 19.37
C LEU A 398 22.34 -30.40 19.62
N VAL A 399 23.07 -30.44 20.74
CA VAL A 399 24.14 -29.47 21.04
C VAL A 399 25.25 -29.54 19.97
N ALA A 400 25.57 -30.73 19.46
CA ALA A 400 26.51 -30.90 18.36
C ALA A 400 25.94 -30.37 17.01
N ALA A 401 24.67 -30.67 16.70
CA ALA A 401 23.99 -30.26 15.47
C ALA A 401 23.81 -28.73 15.34
N LEU A 402 23.53 -28.04 16.45
CA LEU A 402 23.45 -26.57 16.51
C LEU A 402 24.81 -25.89 16.26
N GLY A 403 25.91 -26.64 16.46
CA GLY A 403 27.26 -26.29 16.06
C GLY A 403 27.96 -25.22 16.92
N PRO A 404 29.31 -25.20 16.93
CA PRO A 404 30.08 -24.24 17.71
C PRO A 404 29.99 -22.83 17.11
N GLY A 405 29.41 -21.89 17.86
CA GLY A 405 29.45 -20.46 17.54
C GLY A 405 28.14 -19.74 17.87
N SER A 406 28.26 -18.52 18.40
CA SER A 406 27.11 -17.73 18.88
C SER A 406 26.04 -17.57 17.80
N TRP A 407 24.83 -18.02 18.12
CA TRP A 407 23.64 -17.84 17.29
C TRP A 407 23.16 -16.37 17.27
N ALA A 408 23.48 -15.58 18.29
CA ALA A 408 23.29 -14.11 18.32
C ALA A 408 24.23 -13.32 17.37
N ARG A 409 24.78 -13.99 16.35
CA ARG A 409 25.49 -13.41 15.19
C ARG A 409 24.98 -13.96 13.86
N VAL A 410 23.95 -14.81 13.90
CA VAL A 410 23.24 -15.30 12.72
C VAL A 410 22.16 -14.26 12.43
N GLU A 411 22.21 -13.71 11.22
CA GLU A 411 21.24 -12.76 10.71
C GLU A 411 19.92 -13.46 10.39
N THR A 412 18.83 -12.85 10.84
CA THR A 412 17.42 -13.24 10.70
C THR A 412 16.64 -12.04 10.15
N ALA A 413 15.38 -12.22 9.75
CA ALA A 413 14.56 -11.10 9.28
C ALA A 413 14.39 -9.99 10.34
N PHE A 414 14.19 -10.36 11.61
CA PHE A 414 13.92 -9.42 12.70
C PHE A 414 15.13 -9.09 13.59
N GLY A 415 16.27 -9.75 13.39
CA GLY A 415 17.58 -9.15 13.66
C GLY A 415 18.72 -10.10 14.04
N ASN A 416 18.51 -11.02 15.00
CA ASN A 416 19.54 -12.00 15.36
C ASN A 416 18.96 -13.28 15.96
N GLY A 417 19.41 -14.44 15.46
CA GLY A 417 18.88 -15.76 15.83
C GLY A 417 19.26 -16.28 17.21
N LYS A 418 19.38 -15.44 18.25
CA LYS A 418 19.73 -15.83 19.64
C LYS A 418 18.86 -16.96 20.17
N GLU A 419 17.54 -16.89 19.95
CA GLU A 419 16.58 -17.87 20.46
C GLU A 419 16.31 -19.05 19.51
N LEU A 420 16.76 -19.03 18.25
CA LEU A 420 16.58 -20.18 17.33
C LEU A 420 17.06 -21.54 17.91
N PRO A 421 18.15 -21.64 18.69
CA PRO A 421 18.50 -22.89 19.39
C PRO A 421 17.45 -23.40 20.38
N LEU A 422 16.67 -22.50 21.00
CA LEU A 422 15.58 -22.84 21.90
C LEU A 422 14.40 -23.40 21.10
N TYR A 423 13.98 -22.71 20.04
CA TYR A 423 12.88 -23.17 19.20
C TYR A 423 13.21 -24.46 18.44
N VAL A 424 14.43 -24.63 17.91
CA VAL A 424 14.87 -25.89 17.25
C VAL A 424 14.81 -27.08 18.20
N LYS A 425 15.05 -26.89 19.51
CA LYS A 425 14.83 -27.91 20.54
C LYS A 425 13.34 -28.23 20.72
N GLY A 426 12.47 -27.23 20.65
CA GLY A 426 11.02 -27.40 20.76
C GLY A 426 10.37 -28.09 19.56
N VAL A 427 10.81 -27.81 18.33
CA VAL A 427 10.40 -28.59 17.13
C VAL A 427 10.70 -30.09 17.29
N LEU A 428 11.75 -30.42 18.04
CA LEU A 428 12.18 -31.79 18.37
C LEU A 428 11.52 -32.37 19.63
N ALA A 429 10.54 -31.71 20.24
CA ALA A 429 9.77 -32.22 21.39
C ALA A 429 8.66 -33.20 20.96
N ASP A 430 8.32 -34.15 21.84
CA ASP A 430 7.14 -35.02 21.64
C ASP A 430 5.82 -34.29 21.91
N ASP A 431 5.87 -33.24 22.74
CA ASP A 431 4.74 -32.34 23.02
C ASP A 431 4.38 -31.54 21.74
N PRO A 432 3.11 -31.57 21.30
CA PRO A 432 2.71 -30.87 20.08
C PRO A 432 2.69 -29.34 20.24
N ALA A 433 2.18 -28.81 21.36
CA ALA A 433 2.03 -27.37 21.57
C ALA A 433 3.38 -26.66 21.66
N ILE A 434 4.34 -27.26 22.39
CA ILE A 434 5.73 -26.76 22.44
C ILE A 434 6.37 -26.70 21.05
N ALA A 435 6.04 -27.64 20.18
CA ALA A 435 6.62 -27.73 18.85
C ALA A 435 5.94 -26.82 17.84
N GLU A 436 4.61 -26.66 17.90
CA GLU A 436 3.81 -25.74 17.10
C GLU A 436 4.23 -24.29 17.39
N TYR A 437 4.25 -23.89 18.66
CA TYR A 437 4.80 -22.62 19.12
C TYR A 437 6.24 -22.37 18.60
N SER A 438 7.07 -23.43 18.59
CA SER A 438 8.44 -23.33 18.08
C SER A 438 8.53 -23.20 16.56
N LEU A 439 7.54 -23.68 15.80
CA LEU A 439 7.46 -23.47 14.35
C LEU A 439 7.06 -22.01 14.05
N GLU A 440 6.03 -21.50 14.72
CA GLU A 440 5.56 -20.11 14.63
C GLU A 440 6.65 -19.10 14.99
N ARG A 441 7.50 -19.42 15.98
CA ARG A 441 8.65 -18.58 16.36
C ARG A 441 9.89 -18.80 15.47
N ILE A 442 9.99 -19.89 14.70
CA ILE A 442 11.09 -20.11 13.74
C ILE A 442 10.83 -19.42 12.41
N TRP A 443 9.64 -19.60 11.82
CA TRP A 443 9.36 -19.20 10.45
C TRP A 443 9.68 -17.72 10.16
N PRO A 444 9.13 -16.72 10.89
CA PRO A 444 9.42 -15.31 10.64
C PRO A 444 10.88 -14.91 10.92
N GLU A 445 11.65 -15.69 11.68
CA GLU A 445 13.09 -15.42 11.86
C GLU A 445 13.92 -15.97 10.68
N ILE A 446 13.46 -16.99 9.96
CA ILE A 446 14.16 -17.56 8.80
C ILE A 446 13.70 -17.00 7.45
N GLU A 447 12.45 -16.53 7.35
CA GLU A 447 11.84 -16.04 6.12
C GLU A 447 11.07 -14.74 6.36
N HIS A 448 11.14 -13.81 5.42
CA HIS A 448 10.21 -12.68 5.37
C HIS A 448 10.05 -12.14 3.95
N GLN A 449 8.82 -12.10 3.44
CA GLN A 449 8.49 -11.62 2.09
C GLN A 449 9.33 -12.30 0.99
N GLY A 450 9.49 -13.62 1.07
CA GLY A 450 10.29 -14.43 0.15
C GLY A 450 11.81 -14.29 0.32
N SER A 451 12.28 -13.48 1.27
CA SER A 451 13.71 -13.30 1.53
C SER A 451 14.26 -14.43 2.40
N VAL A 452 15.31 -15.11 1.92
CA VAL A 452 15.99 -16.21 2.60
C VAL A 452 17.20 -15.72 3.39
N TYR A 453 17.19 -15.92 4.71
CA TYR A 453 18.22 -15.40 5.62
C TYR A 453 19.33 -16.43 5.93
N PRO A 454 20.50 -16.01 6.46
CA PRO A 454 21.53 -16.93 6.96
C PRO A 454 21.04 -17.88 8.07
N ALA A 455 20.00 -17.50 8.81
CA ALA A 455 19.30 -18.33 9.78
C ALA A 455 18.66 -19.58 9.17
N THR A 456 17.96 -19.45 8.05
CA THR A 456 17.28 -20.52 7.29
C THR A 456 18.16 -21.75 7.15
N TYR A 457 19.34 -21.56 6.55
CA TYR A 457 20.28 -22.64 6.31
C TYR A 457 20.83 -23.25 7.60
N ARG A 458 21.00 -22.46 8.67
CA ARG A 458 21.57 -22.95 9.93
C ARG A 458 20.55 -23.77 10.72
N VAL A 459 19.29 -23.33 10.76
CA VAL A 459 18.15 -24.08 11.32
C VAL A 459 17.97 -25.39 10.55
N ALA A 460 17.84 -25.31 9.22
CA ALA A 460 17.63 -26.48 8.39
C ALA A 460 18.83 -27.47 8.42
N THR A 461 20.08 -26.98 8.53
CA THR A 461 21.26 -27.83 8.74
C THR A 461 21.21 -28.58 10.08
N ALA A 462 20.83 -27.91 11.17
CA ALA A 462 20.73 -28.54 12.48
C ALA A 462 19.62 -29.62 12.50
N LEU A 463 18.45 -29.30 11.95
CA LEU A 463 17.33 -30.23 11.82
C LEU A 463 17.65 -31.44 10.91
N ALA A 464 18.28 -31.20 9.75
CA ALA A 464 18.77 -32.26 8.87
C ALA A 464 19.76 -33.20 9.56
N THR A 465 20.63 -32.67 10.43
CA THR A 465 21.59 -33.46 11.21
C THR A 465 20.89 -34.31 12.29
N MET A 466 19.78 -33.82 12.85
CA MET A 466 18.99 -34.54 13.86
C MET A 466 18.00 -35.55 13.29
N LEU A 467 17.59 -35.41 12.03
CA LEU A 467 16.56 -36.24 11.38
C LEU A 467 16.84 -37.76 11.45
N PRO A 468 18.05 -38.29 11.17
CA PRO A 468 18.35 -39.73 11.31
C PRO A 468 18.07 -40.31 12.70
N LEU A 469 18.09 -39.47 13.74
CA LEU A 469 17.85 -39.87 15.13
C LEU A 469 16.36 -39.87 15.49
N GLN A 470 15.48 -39.31 14.65
CA GLN A 470 14.04 -39.22 14.91
C GLN A 470 13.24 -40.41 14.36
N ALA A 471 13.88 -41.38 13.68
CA ALA A 471 13.21 -42.52 13.05
C ALA A 471 12.42 -43.44 14.02
N SER A 472 12.59 -43.28 15.34
CA SER A 472 11.80 -43.94 16.40
C SER A 472 10.66 -43.07 16.96
N ARG A 473 10.51 -41.82 16.50
CA ARG A 473 9.54 -40.81 16.97
C ARG A 473 8.77 -40.25 15.76
N PRO A 474 7.83 -41.00 15.15
CA PRO A 474 7.28 -40.67 13.83
C PRO A 474 6.65 -39.28 13.71
N ALA A 475 5.98 -38.78 14.76
CA ALA A 475 5.40 -37.43 14.76
C ALA A 475 6.48 -36.33 14.68
N VAL A 476 7.62 -36.53 15.35
CA VAL A 476 8.76 -35.60 15.31
C VAL A 476 9.52 -35.73 14.00
N GLU A 477 9.71 -36.95 13.50
CA GLU A 477 10.32 -37.18 12.17
C GLU A 477 9.50 -36.50 11.07
N ARG A 478 8.17 -36.67 11.09
CA ARG A 478 7.23 -36.05 10.15
C ARG A 478 7.30 -34.53 10.21
N ARG A 479 7.18 -33.92 11.40
CA ARG A 479 7.29 -32.46 11.60
C ARG A 479 8.62 -31.88 11.09
N VAL A 480 9.73 -32.60 11.29
CA VAL A 480 11.05 -32.19 10.78
C VAL A 480 11.13 -32.32 9.26
N ILE A 481 10.53 -33.36 8.67
CA ILE A 481 10.41 -33.53 7.21
C ILE A 481 9.59 -32.39 6.61
N ASP A 482 8.40 -32.11 7.15
CA ASP A 482 7.49 -31.09 6.61
C ASP A 482 8.14 -29.69 6.66
N LEU A 483 8.82 -29.31 7.76
CA LEU A 483 9.58 -28.05 7.82
C LEU A 483 10.77 -28.02 6.85
N LEU A 484 11.50 -29.12 6.67
CA LEU A 484 12.61 -29.17 5.72
C LEU A 484 12.13 -29.08 4.25
N VAL A 485 10.91 -29.56 3.95
CA VAL A 485 10.24 -29.39 2.66
C VAL A 485 9.83 -27.93 2.45
N ALA A 486 9.12 -27.33 3.41
CA ALA A 486 8.70 -25.92 3.32
C ALA A 486 9.89 -24.96 3.15
N VAL A 487 11.02 -25.22 3.84
CA VAL A 487 12.25 -24.43 3.68
C VAL A 487 12.94 -24.67 2.32
N LEU A 488 12.74 -25.83 1.68
CA LEU A 488 13.23 -26.10 0.32
C LEU A 488 12.36 -25.49 -0.78
N GLN A 489 11.09 -25.20 -0.51
CA GLN A 489 10.18 -24.50 -1.43
C GLN A 489 10.49 -23.01 -1.53
N LEU A 490 11.09 -22.40 -0.49
CA LEU A 490 11.37 -20.97 -0.45
C LEU A 490 12.06 -20.43 -1.71
N PRO A 491 11.57 -19.34 -2.31
CA PRO A 491 12.20 -18.72 -3.46
C PRO A 491 13.64 -18.31 -3.10
N TYR A 492 14.53 -18.35 -4.08
CA TYR A 492 15.96 -18.04 -3.93
C TYR A 492 16.76 -18.92 -2.94
N ILE A 493 16.19 -19.98 -2.34
CA ILE A 493 16.89 -20.89 -1.40
C ILE A 493 18.21 -21.48 -1.94
N THR A 494 18.36 -21.57 -3.27
CA THR A 494 19.60 -22.08 -3.91
C THR A 494 20.66 -21.01 -4.19
N GLU A 495 20.36 -19.71 -4.03
CA GLU A 495 21.28 -18.62 -4.38
C GLU A 495 22.49 -18.51 -3.45
N ALA A 496 22.29 -18.65 -2.14
CA ALA A 496 23.38 -18.72 -1.17
C ALA A 496 24.04 -20.11 -1.23
N ARG A 497 24.70 -20.39 -2.35
CA ARG A 497 25.22 -21.69 -2.76
C ARG A 497 26.01 -22.41 -1.67
N LYS A 498 26.86 -21.71 -0.91
CA LYS A 498 27.71 -22.33 0.13
C LYS A 498 26.94 -22.88 1.32
N PRO A 499 26.11 -22.09 2.05
CA PRO A 499 25.29 -22.64 3.12
C PRO A 499 24.24 -23.63 2.60
N TYR A 500 23.71 -23.45 1.38
CA TYR A 500 22.88 -24.47 0.71
C TYR A 500 23.64 -25.81 0.53
N GLU A 501 24.84 -25.80 -0.08
CA GLU A 501 25.67 -27.00 -0.27
C GLU A 501 26.04 -27.67 1.07
N ALA A 502 26.22 -26.90 2.15
CA ALA A 502 26.47 -27.42 3.49
C ALA A 502 25.23 -28.11 4.11
N TRP A 503 24.05 -27.52 3.97
CA TRP A 503 22.79 -28.14 4.39
C TRP A 503 22.51 -29.42 3.61
N MET A 504 22.68 -29.41 2.28
CA MET A 504 22.54 -30.61 1.46
C MET A 504 23.49 -31.73 1.90
N ALA A 505 24.72 -31.39 2.32
CA ALA A 505 25.66 -32.36 2.87
C ALA A 505 25.20 -32.93 4.23
N ALA A 506 24.55 -32.14 5.08
CA ALA A 506 23.97 -32.59 6.34
C ALA A 506 22.74 -33.51 6.16
N MET A 507 21.99 -33.38 5.06
CA MET A 507 20.89 -34.30 4.71
C MET A 507 21.35 -35.64 4.12
N ARG A 508 22.60 -35.78 3.66
CA ARG A 508 23.08 -37.02 2.99
C ARG A 508 23.00 -38.31 3.81
N PRO A 509 23.23 -38.33 5.15
CA PRO A 509 23.01 -39.51 5.96
C PRO A 509 21.57 -40.05 5.89
N SER A 510 20.59 -39.19 5.63
CA SER A 510 19.17 -39.54 5.52
C SER A 510 18.77 -40.10 4.14
N LEU A 511 19.66 -40.17 3.15
CA LEU A 511 19.29 -40.59 1.78
C LEU A 511 18.61 -41.96 1.72
N ALA A 512 19.08 -42.94 2.48
CA ALA A 512 18.44 -44.26 2.54
C ALA A 512 17.03 -44.20 3.16
N ARG A 513 16.79 -43.28 4.10
CA ARG A 513 15.46 -43.02 4.68
C ARG A 513 14.56 -42.31 3.67
N PHE A 514 15.08 -41.32 2.93
CA PHE A 514 14.33 -40.64 1.87
C PHE A 514 13.91 -41.60 0.74
N VAL A 515 14.78 -42.51 0.30
CA VAL A 515 14.44 -43.58 -0.66
C VAL A 515 13.31 -44.47 -0.13
N ALA A 516 13.35 -44.83 1.16
CA ALA A 516 12.33 -45.66 1.79
C ALA A 516 10.99 -44.93 1.94
N LEU A 517 11.00 -43.63 2.28
CA LEU A 517 9.81 -42.78 2.33
C LEU A 517 9.21 -42.62 0.92
N ALA A 518 10.03 -42.27 -0.08
CA ALA A 518 9.65 -42.14 -1.49
C ALA A 518 9.15 -43.45 -2.16
N SER A 519 9.19 -44.57 -1.44
CA SER A 519 8.68 -45.88 -1.87
C SER A 519 7.65 -46.47 -0.90
N GLY A 520 7.09 -45.63 0.01
CA GLY A 520 6.10 -46.02 1.01
C GLY A 520 4.65 -45.80 0.56
N GLU A 521 3.70 -46.21 1.41
CA GLU A 521 2.25 -46.12 1.17
C GLU A 521 1.64 -44.79 1.66
N ASP A 522 2.30 -44.05 2.56
CA ASP A 522 1.93 -42.66 2.90
C ASP A 522 2.38 -41.75 1.75
N GLU A 523 1.41 -41.31 0.96
CA GLU A 523 1.63 -40.51 -0.24
C GLU A 523 2.34 -39.18 0.05
N THR A 524 1.94 -38.46 1.11
CA THR A 524 2.56 -37.17 1.43
C THR A 524 4.01 -37.34 1.88
N LEU A 525 4.31 -38.39 2.67
CA LEU A 525 5.69 -38.76 3.00
C LEU A 525 6.47 -39.25 1.78
N ALA A 526 5.82 -39.89 0.80
CA ALA A 526 6.47 -40.28 -0.44
C ALA A 526 6.86 -39.07 -1.30
N HIS A 527 6.01 -38.05 -1.39
CA HIS A 527 6.29 -36.80 -2.10
C HIS A 527 7.43 -36.03 -1.41
N ALA A 528 7.34 -35.84 -0.10
CA ALA A 528 8.36 -35.21 0.71
C ALA A 528 9.71 -35.95 0.63
N GLY A 529 9.69 -37.29 0.73
CA GLY A 529 10.86 -38.15 0.60
C GLY A 529 11.52 -38.04 -0.78
N ALA A 530 10.73 -38.02 -1.86
CA ALA A 530 11.22 -37.84 -3.22
C ALA A 530 11.87 -36.46 -3.40
N PHE A 531 11.27 -35.40 -2.87
CA PHE A 531 11.78 -34.04 -2.96
C PHE A 531 13.09 -33.85 -2.18
N LEU A 532 13.12 -34.25 -0.91
CA LEU A 532 14.31 -34.22 -0.06
C LEU A 532 15.46 -35.05 -0.68
N MET A 533 15.15 -36.19 -1.28
CA MET A 533 16.09 -37.00 -2.06
C MET A 533 16.62 -36.26 -3.30
N ALA A 534 15.78 -35.54 -4.04
CA ALA A 534 16.21 -34.79 -5.23
C ALA A 534 17.20 -33.67 -4.88
N HIS A 535 17.01 -33.02 -3.72
CA HIS A 535 17.91 -31.99 -3.22
C HIS A 535 19.21 -32.55 -2.62
N ALA A 536 19.12 -33.49 -1.66
CA ALA A 536 20.30 -34.06 -0.98
C ALA A 536 21.15 -34.98 -1.88
N GLY A 537 20.49 -35.71 -2.78
CA GLY A 537 21.04 -36.72 -3.69
C GLY A 537 21.63 -36.16 -4.98
N ARG A 538 21.75 -34.85 -5.12
CA ARG A 538 22.24 -34.21 -6.35
C ARG A 538 23.61 -34.73 -6.79
N GLY A 539 23.69 -35.22 -8.02
CA GLY A 539 24.87 -35.87 -8.61
C GLY A 539 25.16 -37.30 -8.14
N GLN A 540 24.35 -37.88 -7.25
CA GLN A 540 24.53 -39.26 -6.80
C GLN A 540 23.95 -40.26 -7.80
N ARG A 541 24.73 -41.30 -8.10
CA ARG A 541 24.34 -42.29 -9.12
C ARG A 541 23.11 -43.09 -8.71
N GLU A 542 23.01 -43.52 -7.45
CA GLU A 542 21.89 -44.38 -7.01
C GLU A 542 20.55 -43.64 -6.99
N VAL A 543 20.50 -42.38 -6.53
CA VAL A 543 19.34 -41.49 -6.67
C VAL A 543 18.96 -41.26 -8.13
N ILE A 544 19.92 -40.99 -9.02
CA ILE A 544 19.64 -40.81 -10.46
C ILE A 544 19.08 -42.10 -11.08
N GLU A 545 19.63 -43.26 -10.72
CA GLU A 545 19.12 -44.57 -11.16
C GLU A 545 17.77 -44.94 -10.51
N TRP A 546 17.41 -44.38 -9.35
CA TRP A 546 16.07 -44.48 -8.78
C TRP A 546 15.07 -43.65 -9.60
N PHE A 547 15.36 -42.36 -9.84
CA PHE A 547 14.46 -41.48 -10.61
C PHE A 547 14.28 -41.94 -12.06
N VAL A 548 15.33 -42.44 -12.73
CA VAL A 548 15.20 -43.03 -14.08
C VAL A 548 14.27 -44.24 -14.08
N ARG A 549 14.34 -45.11 -13.07
CA ARG A 549 13.44 -46.27 -12.96
C ARG A 549 12.00 -45.85 -12.66
N GLN A 550 11.77 -44.87 -11.80
CA GLN A 550 10.41 -44.39 -11.53
C GLN A 550 9.82 -43.65 -12.74
N LEU A 551 10.61 -42.90 -13.50
CA LEU A 551 10.17 -42.31 -14.77
C LEU A 551 9.79 -43.38 -15.82
N GLN A 552 10.39 -44.57 -15.77
CA GLN A 552 10.13 -45.67 -16.71
C GLN A 552 9.04 -46.65 -16.25
N HIS A 553 8.81 -46.79 -14.95
CA HIS A 553 8.01 -47.87 -14.36
C HIS A 553 7.07 -47.42 -13.23
N GLY A 554 7.00 -46.12 -12.91
CA GLY A 554 6.08 -45.56 -11.93
C GLY A 554 4.62 -45.76 -12.36
N ALA A 555 3.82 -46.35 -11.46
CA ALA A 555 2.48 -46.82 -11.80
C ALA A 555 1.53 -45.69 -12.20
N ARG A 556 1.51 -44.59 -11.45
CA ARG A 556 0.64 -43.44 -11.71
C ARG A 556 1.39 -42.35 -12.51
N PRO A 557 0.67 -41.52 -13.29
CA PRO A 557 1.24 -40.37 -13.97
C PRO A 557 2.10 -39.49 -13.07
N ALA A 558 1.58 -39.08 -11.92
CA ALA A 558 2.28 -38.16 -11.02
C ALA A 558 3.54 -38.77 -10.38
N ASP A 559 3.61 -40.09 -10.20
CA ASP A 559 4.86 -40.76 -9.77
C ASP A 559 5.95 -40.59 -10.83
N ARG A 560 5.59 -40.69 -12.12
CA ARG A 560 6.50 -40.45 -13.26
C ARG A 560 6.81 -38.96 -13.44
N GLY A 561 5.84 -38.08 -13.20
CA GLY A 561 6.00 -36.62 -13.24
C GLY A 561 6.97 -36.11 -12.16
N ARG A 562 6.74 -36.46 -10.89
CA ARG A 562 7.67 -36.21 -9.77
C ARG A 562 9.06 -36.80 -10.06
N ALA A 563 9.13 -37.98 -10.69
CA ALA A 563 10.40 -38.58 -11.09
C ALA A 563 11.12 -37.81 -12.23
N ALA A 564 10.40 -37.25 -13.18
CA ALA A 564 10.96 -36.38 -14.21
C ALA A 564 11.56 -35.10 -13.59
N MET A 565 10.83 -34.47 -12.67
CA MET A 565 11.29 -33.28 -11.94
C MET A 565 12.53 -33.57 -11.09
N GLY A 566 12.49 -34.61 -10.26
CA GLY A 566 13.61 -35.05 -9.42
C GLY A 566 14.86 -35.44 -10.23
N LEU A 567 14.70 -36.12 -11.36
CA LEU A 567 15.79 -36.37 -12.31
C LEU A 567 16.35 -35.06 -12.89
N GLY A 568 15.47 -34.10 -13.18
CA GLY A 568 15.82 -32.79 -13.71
C GLY A 568 16.66 -31.92 -12.77
N MET A 569 16.51 -32.12 -11.46
CA MET A 569 17.25 -31.42 -10.39
C MET A 569 18.57 -32.13 -10.03
N THR A 570 18.55 -33.46 -9.99
CA THR A 570 19.67 -34.31 -9.55
C THR A 570 20.77 -34.50 -10.60
N ALA A 571 20.41 -34.72 -11.85
CA ALA A 571 21.33 -35.02 -12.94
C ALA A 571 21.80 -33.75 -13.68
N SER A 572 22.85 -33.88 -14.51
CA SER A 572 23.24 -32.79 -15.42
C SER A 572 22.25 -32.68 -16.60
N LYS A 573 22.29 -31.56 -17.34
CA LYS A 573 21.45 -31.40 -18.54
C LYS A 573 21.76 -32.46 -19.60
N GLU A 574 23.01 -32.92 -19.68
CA GLU A 574 23.48 -33.95 -20.60
C GLU A 574 23.01 -35.34 -20.15
N ALA A 575 23.14 -35.64 -18.85
CA ALA A 575 22.78 -36.95 -18.28
C ALA A 575 21.26 -37.20 -18.26
N SER A 576 20.45 -36.17 -17.96
CA SER A 576 18.98 -36.28 -17.94
C SER A 576 18.35 -36.34 -19.34
N ARG A 577 18.92 -35.64 -20.33
CA ARG A 577 18.31 -35.49 -21.67
C ARG A 577 18.02 -36.81 -22.38
N GLY A 578 18.89 -37.81 -22.24
CA GLY A 578 18.68 -39.14 -22.86
C GLY A 578 17.46 -39.86 -22.27
N ALA A 579 17.31 -39.82 -20.94
CA ALA A 579 16.16 -40.41 -20.25
C ALA A 579 14.86 -39.67 -20.57
N PHE A 580 14.88 -38.33 -20.57
CA PHE A 580 13.69 -37.53 -20.91
C PHE A 580 13.23 -37.73 -22.35
N ALA A 581 14.14 -37.77 -23.32
CA ALA A 581 13.78 -38.00 -24.73
C ALA A 581 13.22 -39.42 -24.95
N ALA A 582 13.78 -40.43 -24.27
CA ALA A 582 13.25 -41.79 -24.33
C ALA A 582 11.87 -41.91 -23.66
N ALA A 583 11.67 -41.28 -22.50
CA ALA A 583 10.38 -41.25 -21.82
C ALA A 583 9.32 -40.51 -22.66
N PHE A 584 9.64 -39.35 -23.23
CA PHE A 584 8.71 -38.58 -24.07
C PHE A 584 8.28 -39.33 -25.35
N GLY A 585 9.13 -40.22 -25.87
CA GLY A 585 8.80 -41.08 -27.00
C GLY A 585 7.90 -42.28 -26.66
N ALA A 586 7.76 -42.62 -25.38
CA ALA A 586 6.98 -43.78 -24.91
C ALA A 586 5.75 -43.40 -24.06
N GLU A 587 5.75 -42.22 -23.44
CA GLU A 587 4.68 -41.73 -22.57
C GLU A 587 3.43 -41.36 -23.38
N SER A 588 2.26 -41.71 -22.83
CA SER A 588 0.94 -41.38 -23.40
C SER A 588 0.13 -40.45 -22.51
N ASP A 589 0.49 -40.32 -21.22
CA ASP A 589 -0.17 -39.43 -20.28
C ASP A 589 0.05 -37.93 -20.63
N PRO A 590 -1.01 -37.11 -20.73
CA PRO A 590 -0.89 -35.70 -21.10
C PRO A 590 0.01 -34.86 -20.17
N MET A 591 -0.12 -35.03 -18.85
CA MET A 591 0.63 -34.25 -17.85
C MET A 591 2.12 -34.64 -17.85
N VAL A 592 2.42 -35.94 -17.92
CA VAL A 592 3.83 -36.39 -17.96
C VAL A 592 4.48 -36.02 -19.30
N ARG A 593 3.73 -36.04 -20.42
CA ARG A 593 4.22 -35.51 -21.71
C ARG A 593 4.50 -34.01 -21.65
N PHE A 594 3.62 -33.22 -21.04
CA PHE A 594 3.78 -31.78 -20.83
C PHE A 594 5.06 -31.47 -20.04
N LEU A 595 5.23 -32.09 -18.86
CA LEU A 595 6.44 -31.96 -18.05
C LEU A 595 7.72 -32.31 -18.82
N LEU A 596 7.72 -33.43 -19.53
CA LEU A 596 8.88 -33.88 -20.29
C LEU A 596 9.21 -32.92 -21.44
N ALA A 597 8.21 -32.33 -22.09
CA ALA A 597 8.40 -31.30 -23.10
C ALA A 597 9.00 -30.02 -22.52
N VAL A 598 8.48 -29.52 -21.38
CA VAL A 598 9.03 -28.36 -20.63
C VAL A 598 10.48 -28.62 -20.21
N LEU A 599 10.76 -29.81 -19.67
CA LEU A 599 12.09 -30.22 -19.23
C LEU A 599 13.08 -30.41 -20.40
N LEU A 600 12.61 -30.80 -21.59
CA LEU A 600 13.43 -30.91 -22.80
C LEU A 600 13.67 -29.54 -23.46
N GLY A 601 12.64 -28.71 -23.57
CA GLY A 601 12.69 -27.35 -24.15
C GLY A 601 13.68 -26.45 -23.40
N SER A 602 13.53 -26.35 -22.08
CA SER A 602 14.44 -25.60 -21.18
C SER A 602 15.88 -26.16 -21.13
N ARG A 603 16.17 -27.28 -21.79
CA ARG A 603 17.51 -27.87 -21.95
C ARG A 603 18.05 -27.81 -23.39
N ALA A 604 17.26 -27.32 -24.35
CA ALA A 604 17.65 -27.17 -25.75
C ALA A 604 18.06 -25.72 -26.11
N LYS A 605 18.45 -25.51 -27.38
CA LYS A 605 18.65 -24.16 -27.96
C LYS A 605 17.43 -23.67 -28.74
N GLN A 606 16.68 -24.63 -29.27
CA GLN A 606 15.39 -24.49 -29.94
C GLN A 606 14.60 -25.74 -29.53
N PRO A 607 13.35 -25.64 -29.05
CA PRO A 607 12.53 -26.81 -28.76
C PRO A 607 12.16 -27.54 -30.06
N ALA A 608 11.97 -28.85 -29.98
CA ALA A 608 11.50 -29.64 -31.12
C ALA A 608 9.98 -29.44 -31.34
N PRO A 609 9.46 -29.50 -32.58
CA PRO A 609 8.05 -29.24 -32.87
C PRO A 609 7.09 -30.12 -32.06
N GLU A 610 7.46 -31.38 -31.83
CA GLU A 610 6.68 -32.32 -31.03
C GLU A 610 6.65 -31.97 -29.53
N TRP A 611 7.62 -31.20 -29.01
CA TRP A 611 7.58 -30.67 -27.65
C TRP A 611 6.70 -29.43 -27.57
N ILE A 612 6.80 -28.52 -28.56
CA ILE A 612 5.91 -27.35 -28.67
C ILE A 612 4.46 -27.82 -28.69
N ALA A 613 4.13 -28.80 -29.53
CA ALA A 613 2.77 -29.36 -29.64
C ALA A 613 2.27 -30.10 -28.37
N ALA A 614 3.15 -30.40 -27.40
CA ALA A 614 2.77 -30.98 -26.12
C ALA A 614 2.64 -29.94 -24.98
N ILE A 615 3.01 -28.68 -25.24
CA ILE A 615 2.92 -27.54 -24.30
C ILE A 615 1.82 -26.58 -24.76
N GLU A 616 1.77 -26.30 -26.07
CA GLU A 616 0.91 -25.29 -26.69
C GLU A 616 -0.60 -25.38 -26.38
N PRO A 617 -1.23 -26.57 -26.28
CA PRO A 617 -2.66 -26.66 -25.95
C PRO A 617 -3.04 -26.01 -24.61
N TYR A 618 -2.10 -25.93 -23.67
CA TYR A 618 -2.33 -25.46 -22.31
C TYR A 618 -1.87 -24.01 -22.07
N ALA A 619 -1.49 -23.28 -23.13
CA ALA A 619 -1.03 -21.89 -23.02
C ALA A 619 -2.13 -20.90 -22.59
N ILE A 620 -3.39 -21.29 -22.77
CA ILE A 620 -4.60 -20.58 -22.35
C ILE A 620 -5.24 -21.36 -21.20
N ASP A 621 -5.71 -22.57 -21.49
CA ASP A 621 -6.43 -23.41 -20.52
C ASP A 621 -5.51 -24.47 -19.90
N GLY A 622 -5.01 -24.17 -18.69
CA GLY A 622 -4.25 -25.12 -17.87
C GLY A 622 -5.13 -26.18 -17.18
N SER A 623 -6.44 -25.94 -17.05
CA SER A 623 -7.35 -26.76 -16.24
C SER A 623 -7.41 -28.26 -16.61
N PRO A 624 -7.19 -28.72 -17.86
CA PRO A 624 -7.17 -30.15 -18.19
C PRO A 624 -6.02 -30.93 -17.53
N LEU A 625 -4.99 -30.25 -17.01
CA LEU A 625 -3.87 -30.87 -16.30
C LEU A 625 -3.78 -30.49 -14.82
N GLU A 626 -4.43 -29.39 -14.39
CA GLU A 626 -4.15 -28.71 -13.11
C GLU A 626 -4.25 -29.64 -11.89
N ASP A 627 -5.31 -30.47 -11.77
CA ASP A 627 -5.45 -31.47 -10.69
C ASP A 627 -4.25 -32.43 -10.63
N SER A 628 -3.79 -32.91 -11.79
CA SER A 628 -2.65 -33.84 -11.92
C SER A 628 -1.30 -33.13 -11.81
N PHE A 629 -1.28 -31.81 -11.94
CA PHE A 629 -0.11 -30.95 -11.81
C PHE A 629 0.09 -30.52 -10.35
N ALA A 630 -0.98 -30.26 -9.61
CA ALA A 630 -0.98 -30.04 -8.16
C ALA A 630 -0.42 -31.24 -7.39
N GLU A 631 -0.66 -32.47 -7.84
CA GLU A 631 -0.01 -33.69 -7.31
C GLU A 631 1.53 -33.63 -7.35
N LEU A 632 2.14 -32.79 -8.19
CA LEU A 632 3.60 -32.67 -8.29
C LEU A 632 4.21 -31.87 -7.14
N ALA A 633 3.42 -31.15 -6.35
CA ALA A 633 3.90 -30.46 -5.15
C ALA A 633 4.66 -31.43 -4.22
N PRO A 634 5.82 -31.05 -3.67
CA PRO A 634 6.44 -29.70 -3.67
C PRO A 634 7.47 -29.46 -4.79
N PHE A 635 7.50 -30.26 -5.87
CA PHE A 635 8.49 -30.10 -6.95
C PHE A 635 8.25 -28.87 -7.85
N PHE A 636 7.06 -28.29 -7.79
CA PHE A 636 6.63 -27.18 -8.64
C PHE A 636 5.62 -26.29 -7.91
N GLU A 637 5.61 -25.00 -8.25
CA GLU A 637 4.69 -23.97 -7.75
C GLU A 637 4.34 -23.01 -8.90
N GLY A 638 3.06 -22.64 -9.02
CA GLY A 638 2.50 -21.94 -10.19
C GLY A 638 1.62 -22.87 -11.04
N ASP A 639 0.73 -22.28 -11.85
CA ASP A 639 -0.26 -22.99 -12.66
C ASP A 639 0.31 -23.54 -13.99
N VAL A 640 -0.43 -24.43 -14.63
CA VAL A 640 -0.04 -25.07 -15.90
C VAL A 640 0.11 -24.06 -17.05
N ALA A 641 -0.72 -23.01 -17.11
CA ALA A 641 -0.74 -22.08 -18.24
C ALA A 641 0.44 -21.10 -18.20
N THR A 642 0.78 -20.55 -17.04
CA THR A 642 2.01 -19.76 -16.83
C THR A 642 3.26 -20.57 -17.14
N VAL A 643 3.30 -21.86 -16.76
CA VAL A 643 4.39 -22.78 -17.15
C VAL A 643 4.45 -23.00 -18.66
N ALA A 644 3.31 -23.16 -19.31
CA ALA A 644 3.24 -23.31 -20.75
C ALA A 644 3.77 -22.05 -21.46
N ARG A 645 3.30 -20.86 -21.05
CA ARG A 645 3.74 -19.55 -21.56
C ARG A 645 5.25 -19.39 -21.46
N ALA A 646 5.82 -19.61 -20.26
CA ALA A 646 7.25 -19.46 -20.00
C ALA A 646 8.17 -20.43 -20.77
N ASN A 647 7.62 -21.47 -21.42
CA ASN A 647 8.39 -22.49 -22.16
C ASN A 647 8.07 -22.55 -23.66
N LEU A 648 7.14 -21.75 -24.16
CA LEU A 648 6.81 -21.65 -25.58
C LEU A 648 7.68 -20.60 -26.30
N PRO A 649 8.02 -20.80 -27.59
CA PRO A 649 8.60 -19.75 -28.40
C PRO A 649 7.56 -18.68 -28.73
N ALA A 650 7.99 -17.43 -28.95
CA ALA A 650 7.09 -16.31 -29.22
C ALA A 650 6.22 -16.55 -30.47
N GLU A 651 6.73 -17.26 -31.49
CA GLU A 651 5.97 -17.62 -32.69
C GLU A 651 4.86 -18.66 -32.43
N ALA A 652 4.89 -19.35 -31.29
CA ALA A 652 3.78 -20.17 -30.82
C ALA A 652 2.76 -19.34 -30.05
N LEU A 653 3.19 -18.55 -29.06
CA LEU A 653 2.31 -17.66 -28.30
C LEU A 653 1.58 -16.65 -29.18
N ALA A 654 2.22 -16.16 -30.25
CA ALA A 654 1.61 -15.27 -31.24
C ALA A 654 0.32 -15.83 -31.89
N ARG A 655 0.08 -17.16 -31.84
CA ARG A 655 -1.16 -17.79 -32.31
C ARG A 655 -2.33 -17.69 -31.32
N HIS A 656 -2.05 -17.40 -30.06
CA HIS A 656 -3.00 -17.41 -28.94
C HIS A 656 -3.25 -16.01 -28.35
N MET A 657 -2.69 -14.95 -28.98
CA MET A 657 -2.79 -13.56 -28.50
C MET A 657 -4.25 -13.10 -28.28
N ASP A 658 -5.16 -13.44 -29.19
CA ASP A 658 -6.58 -13.08 -29.04
C ASP A 658 -7.23 -13.78 -27.84
N ALA A 659 -6.80 -14.99 -27.47
CA ALA A 659 -7.30 -15.69 -26.30
C ALA A 659 -6.70 -15.14 -24.99
N LEU A 660 -5.38 -14.85 -24.96
CA LEU A 660 -4.74 -14.19 -23.81
C LEU A 660 -5.33 -12.80 -23.53
N VAL A 661 -5.68 -12.05 -24.58
CA VAL A 661 -6.29 -10.72 -24.47
C VAL A 661 -7.68 -10.77 -23.83
N GLU A 662 -8.47 -11.81 -24.08
CA GLU A 662 -9.77 -11.99 -23.41
C GLU A 662 -9.61 -12.59 -22.01
N GLU A 663 -8.74 -13.60 -21.83
CA GLU A 663 -8.44 -14.21 -20.53
C GLU A 663 -7.96 -13.17 -19.49
N MET A 664 -7.08 -12.25 -19.90
CA MET A 664 -6.62 -11.12 -19.08
C MET A 664 -7.77 -10.28 -18.51
N ARG A 665 -8.92 -10.16 -19.21
CA ARG A 665 -10.08 -9.40 -18.76
C ARG A 665 -10.85 -10.09 -17.63
N GLU A 666 -10.72 -11.41 -17.51
CA GLU A 666 -11.45 -12.24 -16.53
C GLU A 666 -10.61 -12.58 -15.28
N GLN A 667 -9.27 -12.44 -15.37
CA GLN A 667 -8.32 -12.59 -14.26
C GLN A 667 -8.41 -11.46 -13.22
N ASP A 668 -7.97 -11.75 -11.99
CA ASP A 668 -7.75 -10.74 -10.95
C ASP A 668 -6.46 -9.92 -11.20
N PRO A 669 -6.27 -8.75 -10.55
CA PRO A 669 -5.14 -7.86 -10.80
C PRO A 669 -3.75 -8.48 -10.64
N LEU A 670 -3.57 -9.49 -9.79
CA LEU A 670 -2.29 -10.17 -9.60
C LEU A 670 -2.02 -11.17 -10.72
N SER A 671 -2.97 -12.05 -11.06
CA SER A 671 -2.82 -12.95 -12.21
C SER A 671 -2.71 -12.23 -13.56
N GLN A 672 -3.27 -11.02 -13.67
CA GLN A 672 -3.06 -10.15 -14.84
C GLN A 672 -1.58 -9.79 -15.07
N VAL A 673 -0.70 -9.82 -14.05
CA VAL A 673 0.72 -9.45 -14.18
C VAL A 673 1.44 -10.41 -15.13
N ASP A 674 1.38 -11.72 -14.90
CA ASP A 674 2.04 -12.73 -15.75
C ASP A 674 1.49 -12.74 -17.18
N THR A 675 0.19 -12.44 -17.34
CA THR A 675 -0.47 -12.34 -18.65
C THR A 675 -0.05 -11.08 -19.41
N LEU A 676 0.07 -9.93 -18.73
CA LEU A 676 0.60 -8.68 -19.29
C LEU A 676 2.08 -8.84 -19.70
N GLU A 677 2.93 -9.41 -18.85
CA GLU A 677 4.32 -9.72 -19.20
C GLU A 677 4.40 -10.64 -20.43
N THR A 678 3.58 -11.69 -20.48
CA THR A 678 3.51 -12.60 -21.63
C THR A 678 3.07 -11.90 -22.92
N LEU A 679 2.03 -11.06 -22.84
CA LEU A 679 1.53 -10.29 -23.99
C LEU A 679 2.59 -9.31 -24.48
N PHE A 680 3.23 -8.56 -23.59
CA PHE A 680 4.22 -7.56 -23.99
C PHE A 680 5.52 -8.19 -24.48
N ALA A 681 5.97 -9.31 -23.92
CA ALA A 681 7.13 -10.05 -24.41
C ALA A 681 6.95 -10.61 -25.84
N VAL A 682 5.71 -10.83 -26.29
CA VAL A 682 5.40 -11.30 -27.65
C VAL A 682 5.07 -10.15 -28.60
N LEU A 683 4.33 -9.14 -28.14
CA LEU A 683 3.82 -8.04 -28.97
C LEU A 683 4.77 -6.83 -29.03
N PHE A 684 5.59 -6.59 -28.01
CA PHE A 684 6.47 -5.43 -27.87
C PHE A 684 7.93 -5.80 -27.47
N PRO A 685 8.57 -6.82 -28.12
CA PRO A 685 9.86 -7.37 -27.69
C PRO A 685 11.07 -6.43 -27.85
N ASP A 686 10.93 -5.34 -28.61
CA ASP A 686 11.90 -4.25 -28.77
C ASP A 686 11.28 -2.89 -28.33
N GLY A 687 10.21 -2.92 -27.52
CA GLY A 687 9.41 -1.75 -27.13
C GLY A 687 8.34 -1.37 -28.16
N GLU A 688 7.89 -0.11 -28.13
CA GLU A 688 6.87 0.44 -29.05
C GLU A 688 7.35 0.43 -30.53
N PRO A 689 6.65 -0.26 -31.46
CA PRO A 689 7.05 -0.31 -32.86
C PRO A 689 6.58 0.92 -33.66
N GLU A 690 7.33 1.28 -34.72
CA GLU A 690 6.96 2.36 -35.64
C GLU A 690 5.55 2.21 -36.27
N ARG A 691 5.03 0.97 -36.32
CA ARG A 691 3.70 0.62 -36.85
C ARG A 691 3.08 -0.51 -36.03
N LEU A 692 1.80 -0.35 -35.67
CA LEU A 692 1.05 -1.33 -34.88
C LEU A 692 0.15 -2.18 -35.78
N SER A 693 0.30 -3.50 -35.65
CA SER A 693 -0.62 -4.49 -36.20
C SER A 693 -1.97 -4.48 -35.48
N GLU A 694 -2.99 -5.06 -36.11
CA GLU A 694 -4.35 -5.14 -35.54
C GLU A 694 -4.38 -5.81 -34.16
N VAL A 695 -3.58 -6.87 -33.96
CA VAL A 695 -3.47 -7.57 -32.66
C VAL A 695 -2.85 -6.68 -31.59
N GLN A 696 -1.80 -5.92 -31.93
CA GLN A 696 -1.21 -4.93 -31.00
C GLN A 696 -2.21 -3.82 -30.65
N ARG A 697 -2.97 -3.31 -31.63
CA ARG A 697 -4.01 -2.29 -31.40
C ARG A 697 -5.14 -2.83 -30.51
N ARG A 698 -5.54 -4.09 -30.68
CA ARG A 698 -6.54 -4.76 -29.83
C ARG A 698 -6.03 -4.98 -28.40
N ALA A 699 -4.80 -5.48 -28.26
CA ALA A 699 -4.17 -5.70 -26.96
C ALA A 699 -4.03 -4.39 -26.17
N LEU A 700 -3.57 -3.31 -26.82
CA LEU A 700 -3.48 -1.97 -26.18
C LEU A 700 -4.83 -1.44 -25.70
N ARG A 701 -5.93 -1.69 -26.44
CA ARG A 701 -7.29 -1.34 -25.97
C ARG A 701 -7.70 -2.17 -24.76
N ALA A 702 -7.42 -3.48 -24.74
CA ALA A 702 -7.70 -4.32 -23.58
C ALA A 702 -6.85 -3.94 -22.36
N CYS A 703 -5.59 -3.56 -22.57
CA CYS A 703 -4.71 -3.01 -21.55
C CYS A 703 -5.28 -1.71 -20.97
N ALA A 704 -5.83 -0.83 -21.81
CA ALA A 704 -6.52 0.38 -21.35
C ALA A 704 -7.77 0.06 -20.50
N ASP A 705 -8.54 -0.97 -20.88
CA ASP A 705 -9.69 -1.42 -20.09
C ASP A 705 -9.27 -1.98 -18.72
N VAL A 706 -8.11 -2.65 -18.63
CA VAL A 706 -7.50 -3.10 -17.36
C VAL A 706 -7.01 -1.91 -16.52
N VAL A 707 -6.37 -0.91 -17.13
CA VAL A 707 -5.92 0.32 -16.43
C VAL A 707 -7.10 1.12 -15.87
N ASP A 708 -8.24 1.19 -16.57
CA ASP A 708 -9.47 1.81 -16.04
C ASP A 708 -10.09 1.02 -14.88
N ALA A 709 -9.99 -0.32 -14.90
CA ALA A 709 -10.49 -1.18 -13.83
C ALA A 709 -9.63 -1.10 -12.56
N PHE A 710 -8.30 -1.02 -12.72
CA PHE A 710 -7.34 -1.06 -11.62
C PHE A 710 -6.33 0.11 -11.64
N PRO A 711 -6.80 1.37 -11.60
CA PRO A 711 -5.93 2.54 -11.74
C PRO A 711 -4.97 2.68 -10.54
N ASN A 712 -3.70 2.96 -10.83
CA ASN A 712 -2.60 3.06 -9.86
C ASN A 712 -2.20 1.72 -9.18
N PHE A 713 -2.51 0.58 -9.80
CA PHE A 713 -2.00 -0.71 -9.34
C PHE A 713 -0.51 -0.86 -9.68
N VAL A 714 0.34 -0.86 -8.64
CA VAL A 714 1.80 -0.72 -8.78
C VAL A 714 2.40 -1.81 -9.67
N ASN A 715 2.02 -3.07 -9.49
CA ASN A 715 2.57 -4.19 -10.27
C ASN A 715 2.30 -4.03 -11.78
N HIS A 716 1.11 -3.55 -12.18
CA HIS A 716 0.88 -3.23 -13.60
C HIS A 716 1.78 -2.08 -14.03
N SER A 717 1.88 -0.99 -13.26
CA SER A 717 2.74 0.15 -13.63
C SER A 717 4.23 -0.22 -13.80
N GLU A 718 4.72 -1.21 -13.03
CA GLU A 718 6.08 -1.75 -13.18
C GLU A 718 6.23 -2.57 -14.47
N VAL A 719 5.25 -3.43 -14.81
CA VAL A 719 5.25 -4.19 -16.07
C VAL A 719 5.18 -3.28 -17.30
N PHE A 720 4.27 -2.30 -17.33
CA PHE A 720 4.18 -1.35 -18.44
C PHE A 720 5.49 -0.54 -18.60
N GLN A 721 6.14 -0.18 -17.49
CA GLN A 721 7.44 0.50 -17.50
C GLN A 721 8.59 -0.38 -18.03
N GLU A 722 8.60 -1.71 -17.82
CA GLU A 722 9.66 -2.58 -18.37
C GLU A 722 9.64 -2.63 -19.91
N PHE A 723 8.47 -2.45 -20.53
CA PHE A 723 8.29 -2.50 -21.99
C PHE A 723 8.20 -1.13 -22.68
N ASP A 724 8.57 -0.03 -21.98
CA ASP A 724 8.46 1.36 -22.47
C ASP A 724 7.03 1.74 -22.94
N LEU A 725 5.99 1.21 -22.27
CA LEU A 725 4.56 1.49 -22.58
C LEU A 725 3.92 2.46 -21.55
N PRO A 726 2.94 3.29 -21.96
CA PRO A 726 2.26 4.20 -21.06
C PRO A 726 1.26 3.46 -20.15
N TYR A 727 1.31 3.72 -18.85
CA TYR A 727 0.32 3.24 -17.87
C TYR A 727 -0.82 4.27 -17.69
N ASP A 728 -1.45 4.66 -18.80
CA ASP A 728 -2.62 5.55 -18.86
C ASP A 728 -3.59 5.01 -19.94
N SER A 729 -4.87 4.85 -19.59
CA SER A 729 -5.87 4.19 -20.45
C SER A 729 -6.25 5.03 -21.68
N PHE A 730 -6.03 6.34 -21.67
CA PHE A 730 -6.23 7.21 -22.81
C PHE A 730 -5.01 7.21 -23.74
N GLU A 731 -3.80 7.26 -23.20
CA GLU A 731 -2.56 7.16 -23.99
C GLU A 731 -2.45 5.80 -24.70
N LEU A 732 -2.82 4.71 -24.04
CA LEU A 732 -2.92 3.38 -24.65
C LEU A 732 -3.94 3.33 -25.80
N ARG A 733 -5.09 3.99 -25.65
CA ARG A 733 -6.12 4.07 -26.72
C ARG A 733 -5.68 4.99 -27.86
N GLN A 734 -5.03 6.13 -27.59
CA GLN A 734 -4.42 6.97 -28.63
C GLN A 734 -3.31 6.23 -29.39
N LEU A 735 -2.46 5.49 -28.69
CA LEU A 735 -1.43 4.65 -29.30
C LEU A 735 -2.06 3.60 -30.23
N ALA A 736 -3.10 2.91 -29.77
CA ALA A 736 -3.87 1.96 -30.58
C ALA A 736 -4.57 2.62 -31.80
N GLU A 737 -4.86 3.92 -31.74
CA GLU A 737 -5.55 4.69 -32.80
C GLU A 737 -4.61 5.43 -33.75
N ARG A 738 -3.31 5.54 -33.41
CA ARG A 738 -2.31 6.24 -34.22
C ARG A 738 -2.25 5.69 -35.64
N GLU A 739 -2.67 6.49 -36.63
CA GLU A 739 -2.57 6.12 -38.04
C GLU A 739 -1.10 5.87 -38.45
N ASP A 740 -0.90 4.95 -39.39
CA ASP A 740 0.41 4.66 -39.96
C ASP A 740 1.03 5.94 -40.55
N PRO A 741 2.22 6.40 -40.11
CA PRO A 741 2.83 7.60 -40.66
C PRO A 741 3.07 7.41 -42.17
N PRO A 742 2.69 8.39 -43.02
CA PRO A 742 2.66 8.24 -44.46
C PRO A 742 4.05 7.90 -44.99
N ALA A 743 4.12 6.86 -45.83
CA ALA A 743 5.34 6.12 -46.17
C ALA A 743 6.48 7.03 -46.68
N ARG A 744 7.33 7.50 -45.75
CA ARG A 744 8.37 8.48 -46.03
C ARG A 744 9.58 7.78 -46.65
N ALA A 745 9.96 8.20 -47.86
CA ALA A 745 11.01 7.55 -48.64
C ALA A 745 12.30 7.33 -47.82
N ALA A 746 12.79 6.09 -47.83
CA ALA A 746 13.76 5.59 -46.86
C ALA A 746 15.08 6.40 -46.83
N ARG A 747 15.36 7.05 -45.69
CA ARG A 747 16.69 7.57 -45.36
C ARG A 747 17.50 6.50 -44.64
N SER A 748 18.60 6.09 -45.26
CA SER A 748 19.46 5.00 -44.78
C SER A 748 20.34 5.41 -43.60
N VAL A 749 19.88 5.13 -42.37
CA VAL A 749 20.70 5.22 -41.14
C VAL A 749 21.43 3.89 -40.91
N LYS A 750 22.70 3.94 -40.48
CA LYS A 750 23.56 2.76 -40.38
C LYS A 750 23.32 1.93 -39.12
N LYS A 751 22.85 0.69 -39.35
CA LYS A 751 22.73 -0.45 -38.45
C LYS A 751 23.84 -0.55 -37.39
N ALA A 752 23.46 -0.60 -36.10
CA ALA A 752 24.35 -0.81 -34.95
C ALA A 752 23.92 -2.04 -34.11
N ALA A 753 23.56 -3.14 -34.76
CA ALA A 753 23.06 -4.34 -34.09
C ALA A 753 24.12 -5.01 -33.18
N LYS A 754 23.86 -5.10 -31.86
CA LYS A 754 24.76 -5.81 -30.94
C LYS A 754 24.09 -6.50 -29.74
N LYS A 755 23.25 -7.49 -30.05
CA LYS A 755 23.15 -8.75 -29.30
C LYS A 755 22.65 -8.64 -27.83
N ALA A 756 21.33 -8.52 -27.68
CA ALA A 756 20.64 -9.11 -26.53
C ALA A 756 20.84 -10.65 -26.52
N GLY A 757 20.70 -11.30 -25.35
CA GLY A 757 20.89 -12.74 -25.24
C GLY A 757 21.06 -13.27 -23.82
N ALA A 758 19.92 -13.44 -23.15
CA ALA A 758 19.72 -14.06 -21.83
C ALA A 758 20.28 -13.32 -20.59
N LYS A 759 19.42 -13.25 -19.55
CA LYS A 759 19.59 -12.61 -18.24
C LYS A 759 19.45 -11.07 -18.29
N ASN A 760 18.74 -10.43 -17.37
CA ASN A 760 18.66 -10.74 -15.93
C ASN A 760 17.25 -10.56 -15.34
N ALA A 761 16.92 -11.36 -14.33
CA ALA A 761 16.19 -10.85 -13.17
C ALA A 761 17.20 -10.30 -12.14
N ALA A 762 16.73 -9.44 -11.24
CA ALA A 762 17.45 -8.82 -10.12
C ALA A 762 18.65 -7.89 -10.46
N LYS A 763 18.47 -6.58 -10.19
CA LYS A 763 19.44 -5.83 -9.38
C LYS A 763 18.92 -4.54 -8.73
N HIS A 764 19.09 -4.46 -7.41
CA HIS A 764 18.77 -3.30 -6.58
C HIS A 764 19.56 -2.02 -6.94
N SER A 765 18.99 -0.89 -6.51
CA SER A 765 19.72 0.34 -6.25
C SER A 765 20.73 0.17 -5.09
N GLY A 766 21.96 0.68 -5.26
CA GLY A 766 23.03 0.43 -4.28
C GLY A 766 24.34 1.17 -4.59
N ALA A 767 24.31 2.50 -4.55
CA ALA A 767 25.41 3.33 -5.03
C ALA A 767 26.58 3.49 -4.02
N THR A 768 27.80 3.09 -4.42
CA THR A 768 29.07 3.62 -3.87
C THR A 768 30.12 3.78 -4.98
N LYS A 769 30.99 4.79 -4.88
CA LYS A 769 31.97 5.16 -5.92
C LYS A 769 33.42 4.85 -5.53
N ALA A 770 34.13 4.27 -6.50
CA ALA A 770 35.56 4.44 -6.83
C ALA A 770 36.66 4.08 -5.79
N GLY A 771 37.51 3.11 -6.17
CA GLY A 771 38.82 2.82 -5.54
C GLY A 771 39.82 2.25 -6.56
N LYS A 772 40.78 3.06 -7.04
CA LYS A 772 41.62 2.78 -8.22
C LYS A 772 42.56 1.56 -8.09
N LYS A 773 42.60 0.78 -9.19
CA LYS A 773 43.77 0.16 -9.87
C LYS A 773 45.04 -0.15 -9.04
N ALA A 774 45.44 -1.42 -9.05
CA ALA A 774 46.78 -1.83 -9.51
C ALA A 774 46.75 -3.31 -9.97
N ALA A 775 47.68 -3.71 -10.85
CA ALA A 775 47.81 -5.10 -11.31
C ALA A 775 49.27 -5.57 -11.19
N LYS A 776 49.47 -6.87 -10.89
CA LYS A 776 50.32 -7.73 -11.72
C LYS A 776 50.09 -9.23 -11.44
N LYS A 777 50.45 -10.05 -12.42
CA LYS A 777 50.44 -11.52 -12.36
C LYS A 777 51.62 -12.08 -11.54
N THR A 778 51.38 -13.25 -10.95
CA THR A 778 52.32 -14.40 -10.77
C THR A 778 53.72 -14.20 -10.17
N GLY A 779 54.04 -15.02 -9.16
CA GLY A 779 55.23 -15.88 -9.28
C GLY A 779 55.99 -16.27 -8.01
N ALA A 780 56.48 -17.52 -8.01
CA ALA A 780 57.67 -18.02 -7.30
C ALA A 780 57.76 -17.95 -5.75
N LYS A 781 57.34 -19.06 -5.12
CA LYS A 781 58.15 -19.96 -4.27
C LYS A 781 59.09 -19.41 -3.14
N LYS A 782 58.97 -20.14 -2.00
CA LYS A 782 60.02 -20.64 -1.07
C LYS A 782 60.45 -19.81 0.17
N THR A 783 60.09 -20.37 1.34
CA THR A 783 60.91 -20.63 2.55
C THR A 783 61.67 -19.47 3.26
N GLY A 784 61.36 -19.23 4.56
CA GLY A 784 62.15 -18.34 5.43
C GLY A 784 61.84 -18.48 6.94
N LYS A 785 62.63 -19.29 7.65
CA LYS A 785 62.51 -19.63 9.09
C LYS A 785 62.66 -18.43 10.08
N LYS A 786 61.81 -18.43 11.13
CA LYS A 786 62.07 -18.16 12.57
C LYS A 786 62.69 -16.82 13.08
N ALA A 787 62.19 -16.45 14.29
CA ALA A 787 62.83 -15.67 15.38
C ALA A 787 63.02 -14.14 15.16
N ALA A 788 62.45 -13.23 15.96
CA ALA A 788 62.72 -12.85 17.37
C ALA A 788 63.95 -11.90 17.52
N LYS A 789 64.12 -11.03 18.54
CA LYS A 789 63.44 -10.81 19.84
C LYS A 789 63.84 -9.43 20.43
N LYS A 790 62.94 -8.69 21.11
CA LYS A 790 63.22 -7.47 21.93
C LYS A 790 63.77 -6.26 21.12
N THR A 791 63.94 -5.01 21.59
CA THR A 791 63.79 -4.31 22.91
C THR A 791 63.53 -2.81 22.61
N GLY A 792 62.92 -1.93 23.42
CA GLY A 792 62.21 -2.00 24.72
C GLY A 792 62.29 -0.64 25.48
N ALA A 793 61.53 -0.47 26.58
CA ALA A 793 61.48 0.73 27.48
C ALA A 793 60.88 2.04 26.86
N LYS A 794 60.31 3.03 27.58
CA LYS A 794 59.95 3.39 28.99
C LYS A 794 58.97 4.62 28.91
N LYS A 795 58.20 5.14 29.90
CA LYS A 795 57.81 4.81 31.30
C LYS A 795 56.59 5.68 31.75
N ALA A 796 55.44 5.07 32.10
CA ALA A 796 54.31 5.66 32.87
C ALA A 796 53.46 6.77 32.17
N VAL A 797 52.24 7.19 32.60
CA VAL A 797 51.58 7.20 33.94
C VAL A 797 50.04 6.94 33.91
N LYS A 798 49.56 6.08 34.83
CA LYS A 798 48.19 5.87 35.43
C LYS A 798 46.90 5.66 34.58
N LYS A 799 46.12 4.65 35.04
CA LYS A 799 44.68 4.31 34.82
C LYS A 799 43.73 5.42 35.35
N PRO A 800 42.38 5.41 35.12
CA PRO A 800 41.47 4.43 34.47
C PRO A 800 40.73 4.99 33.22
N GLY A 801 39.72 4.38 32.59
CA GLY A 801 39.10 3.03 32.72
C GLY A 801 37.60 2.98 32.36
N LEU A 802 36.99 1.78 32.50
CA LEU A 802 35.57 1.38 32.31
C LEU A 802 34.89 1.51 30.91
N THR A 803 34.53 0.33 30.41
CA THR A 803 33.65 -0.01 29.28
C THR A 803 32.20 0.46 29.41
N LYS A 804 31.56 0.77 28.27
CA LYS A 804 30.20 0.29 27.96
C LYS A 804 29.98 0.19 26.44
N ALA A 805 29.16 -0.77 26.01
CA ALA A 805 28.76 -0.95 24.62
C ALA A 805 27.42 -0.24 24.34
N ALA A 806 27.17 0.12 23.08
CA ALA A 806 25.91 0.70 22.62
C ALA A 806 25.20 -0.29 21.68
N LYS A 807 23.97 -0.69 22.04
CA LYS A 807 23.01 -1.28 21.09
C LYS A 807 22.59 -0.21 20.06
N LYS A 808 22.16 -0.63 18.88
CA LYS A 808 21.28 0.15 18.00
C LYS A 808 20.07 -0.72 17.66
N SER A 809 18.90 -0.35 18.15
CA SER A 809 17.61 -0.74 17.58
C SER A 809 17.30 0.13 16.35
N GLY A 810 16.35 -0.30 15.51
CA GLY A 810 16.07 0.29 14.19
C GLY A 810 14.68 0.93 14.03
N ALA A 811 14.24 0.99 12.77
CA ALA A 811 12.86 1.22 12.31
C ALA A 811 11.99 2.26 13.05
N LYS A 812 12.06 3.53 12.62
CA LYS A 812 11.13 4.59 13.06
C LYS A 812 10.06 4.87 12.00
N LYS A 813 8.85 4.31 12.14
CA LYS A 813 7.65 4.74 11.37
C LYS A 813 7.31 6.20 11.71
N THR A 814 6.98 7.02 10.72
CA THR A 814 6.82 8.48 10.89
C THR A 814 5.36 8.94 10.76
N ARG A 815 4.63 9.06 11.88
CA ARG A 815 3.41 9.89 11.93
C ARG A 815 3.82 11.38 11.88
N LYS A 816 3.40 12.10 10.83
CA LYS A 816 3.84 13.47 10.51
C LYS A 816 2.92 14.53 11.15
N LYS A 817 2.91 14.66 12.50
CA LYS A 817 2.17 15.72 13.21
C LYS A 817 2.75 17.10 12.84
N ALA A 818 1.94 17.96 12.22
CA ALA A 818 2.34 19.31 11.83
C ALA A 818 2.26 20.28 13.03
N ALA A 819 3.23 21.22 13.13
CA ALA A 819 3.25 22.24 14.19
C ALA A 819 3.71 23.60 13.65
N LYS A 820 2.85 24.63 13.80
CA LYS A 820 3.17 26.03 13.50
C LYS A 820 4.25 26.57 14.45
N LYS A 821 5.21 27.37 13.95
CA LYS A 821 5.76 28.51 14.71
C LYS A 821 6.56 29.56 13.89
N THR A 822 5.97 30.75 13.80
CA THR A 822 6.59 32.10 13.96
C THR A 822 7.88 32.48 13.22
N GLY A 823 7.83 33.60 12.47
CA GLY A 823 9.00 34.21 11.80
C GLY A 823 8.97 35.73 11.60
N ALA A 824 8.33 36.51 12.49
CA ALA A 824 8.17 37.97 12.30
C ALA A 824 9.49 38.77 12.48
N LYS A 825 9.80 39.69 11.55
CA LYS A 825 10.94 40.64 11.62
C LYS A 825 10.51 42.03 12.12
N LYS A 826 11.44 42.74 12.78
CA LYS A 826 11.22 44.07 13.41
C LYS A 826 11.69 45.25 12.55
N ALA A 827 10.85 46.28 12.41
CA ALA A 827 11.18 47.71 12.29
C ALA A 827 9.88 48.54 12.33
N ALA A 828 9.76 49.76 12.88
CA ALA A 828 10.62 50.50 13.82
C ALA A 828 9.78 51.58 14.58
N LYS A 829 10.45 52.33 15.48
CA LYS A 829 10.09 53.61 16.17
C LYS A 829 8.90 54.41 15.56
N LYS A 830 8.06 55.13 16.33
CA LYS A 830 8.43 56.19 17.32
C LYS A 830 7.19 56.72 18.08
N THR A 831 7.36 57.27 19.31
CA THR A 831 6.49 58.28 20.03
C THR A 831 4.96 58.05 20.18
N GLY A 832 4.29 58.31 21.32
CA GLY A 832 4.74 58.71 22.68
C GLY A 832 3.63 59.35 23.56
N ALA A 833 3.95 59.60 24.83
CA ALA A 833 3.30 60.55 25.78
C ALA A 833 1.95 60.23 26.52
N LYS A 834 2.07 60.21 27.88
CA LYS A 834 1.22 60.87 28.92
C LYS A 834 -0.16 60.31 29.41
N LYS A 835 -0.14 59.94 30.71
CA LYS A 835 -1.04 60.37 31.82
C LYS A 835 -2.51 59.87 31.98
N ALA A 836 -2.66 58.87 32.86
CA ALA A 836 -3.21 58.97 34.24
C ALA A 836 -4.67 59.40 34.58
N ALA A 837 -5.45 58.44 35.12
CA ALA A 837 -6.45 58.52 36.22
C ALA A 837 -6.76 57.05 36.66
N LYS A 838 -6.97 56.58 37.91
CA LYS A 838 -7.34 57.10 39.25
C LYS A 838 -8.77 57.67 39.30
N LYS A 839 -9.81 56.96 39.79
CA LYS A 839 -10.04 56.38 41.14
C LYS A 839 -11.27 55.43 41.16
N SER A 840 -11.49 54.72 42.28
CA SER A 840 -12.79 54.29 42.91
C SER A 840 -13.94 53.72 42.04
N GLY A 841 -14.60 52.61 42.35
CA GLY A 841 -14.63 51.82 43.60
C GLY A 841 -15.84 52.15 44.48
N ALA A 842 -16.87 51.29 44.46
CA ALA A 842 -18.03 51.33 45.35
C ALA A 842 -18.58 49.92 45.60
N LYS A 843 -19.04 49.64 46.83
CA LYS A 843 -19.57 48.34 47.28
C LYS A 843 -20.94 48.58 47.92
N LYS A 844 -21.97 47.83 47.54
CA LYS A 844 -23.26 47.79 48.27
C LYS A 844 -24.02 46.48 48.03
N SER A 845 -24.86 46.11 48.98
CA SER A 845 -25.47 44.79 49.10
C SER A 845 -26.90 44.86 49.63
N ALA A 846 -27.80 44.04 49.06
CA ALA A 846 -29.08 43.58 49.61
C ALA A 846 -29.88 42.83 48.51
N LYS A 847 -30.96 42.07 48.76
CA LYS A 847 -31.41 41.15 49.85
C LYS A 847 -32.83 40.66 49.42
N LYS A 848 -33.31 39.52 49.97
CA LYS A 848 -34.65 38.89 49.77
C LYS A 848 -34.82 38.02 48.50
N SER A 849 -35.83 37.13 48.39
CA SER A 849 -36.25 36.01 49.27
C SER A 849 -37.59 35.40 48.81
N GLY A 850 -37.68 34.06 48.73
CA GLY A 850 -38.93 33.32 48.52
C GLY A 850 -39.36 33.18 47.05
N ALA A 851 -40.26 32.26 46.68
CA ALA A 851 -40.94 31.23 47.50
C ALA A 851 -41.32 30.00 46.65
N LYS A 852 -41.67 28.87 47.30
CA LYS A 852 -42.19 27.65 46.67
C LYS A 852 -43.70 27.75 46.43
N THR A 853 -44.19 27.13 45.35
CA THR A 853 -45.51 26.48 45.33
C THR A 853 -45.52 25.29 44.36
N ALA A 854 -46.40 24.32 44.58
CA ALA A 854 -46.56 23.12 43.75
C ALA A 854 -48.05 22.78 43.59
N ALA A 855 -48.42 22.00 42.57
CA ALA A 855 -49.78 21.52 42.36
C ALA A 855 -49.81 20.07 41.85
N LYS A 856 -50.77 19.28 42.34
CA LYS A 856 -51.08 17.90 41.90
C LYS A 856 -52.55 17.81 41.49
N LYS A 857 -52.85 17.02 40.45
CA LYS A 857 -54.07 16.22 40.17
C LYS A 857 -53.77 15.41 38.89
N ALA A 858 -53.97 14.10 38.76
CA ALA A 858 -55.10 13.22 39.07
C ALA A 858 -56.37 13.55 38.25
N GLY A 859 -56.98 12.64 37.47
CA GLY A 859 -56.65 11.23 37.15
C GLY A 859 -57.93 10.43 36.85
N ALA A 860 -57.88 9.42 35.96
CA ALA A 860 -59.08 8.62 35.61
C ALA A 860 -58.76 7.17 35.18
N LYS A 861 -59.67 6.24 35.48
CA LYS A 861 -59.68 4.84 35.01
C LYS A 861 -60.79 4.65 33.97
N LYS A 862 -60.61 3.73 33.02
CA LYS A 862 -61.64 2.73 32.67
C LYS A 862 -61.03 1.51 31.99
N ALA A 863 -61.73 0.38 32.09
CA ALA A 863 -61.35 -0.89 31.47
C ALA A 863 -62.56 -1.50 30.76
N ALA A 864 -62.32 -2.34 29.76
CA ALA A 864 -63.32 -3.18 29.11
C ALA A 864 -62.73 -4.58 28.89
N LYS A 865 -63.57 -5.62 28.96
CA LYS A 865 -63.15 -7.03 29.02
C LYS A 865 -64.19 -7.94 28.34
N ARG A 866 -63.77 -8.73 27.35
CA ARG A 866 -64.41 -9.96 26.82
C ARG A 866 -63.39 -10.61 25.85
N ASN A 867 -63.04 -11.89 26.01
CA ASN A 867 -63.76 -13.09 25.54
C ASN A 867 -63.91 -13.09 24.00
N GLY A 868 -63.43 -14.05 23.20
CA GLY A 868 -62.66 -15.28 23.51
C GLY A 868 -63.30 -16.53 22.88
N ALA A 869 -62.57 -17.26 22.04
CA ALA A 869 -63.03 -18.46 21.34
C ALA A 869 -61.94 -19.55 21.25
N LYS A 870 -62.33 -20.82 21.15
CA LYS A 870 -61.45 -22.01 21.06
C LYS A 870 -61.59 -22.70 19.70
N LYS A 871 -60.49 -23.24 19.13
CA LYS A 871 -60.34 -24.69 18.87
C LYS A 871 -58.98 -25.10 18.25
N SER A 872 -58.55 -26.30 18.65
CA SER A 872 -57.71 -27.34 18.01
C SER A 872 -57.32 -27.20 16.52
N THR A 873 -56.19 -27.73 16.02
CA THR A 873 -55.49 -29.03 16.32
C THR A 873 -53.94 -28.89 16.31
N LYS A 874 -53.11 -29.63 17.08
CA LYS A 874 -52.63 -31.03 16.88
C LYS A 874 -52.15 -31.27 15.41
N LYS A 875 -50.92 -31.73 15.10
CA LYS A 875 -50.19 -32.93 15.60
C LYS A 875 -48.77 -33.01 14.96
N SER A 876 -47.77 -33.61 15.66
CA SER A 876 -46.48 -34.17 15.14
C SER A 876 -45.50 -33.27 14.36
N GLY A 877 -44.17 -33.42 14.42
CA GLY A 877 -43.27 -34.27 15.23
C GLY A 877 -41.82 -33.78 15.02
N ALA A 878 -40.94 -33.72 16.02
CA ALA A 878 -40.28 -34.84 16.68
C ALA A 878 -39.39 -35.69 15.74
N ASN A 879 -38.10 -35.34 15.65
CA ASN A 879 -37.02 -36.31 15.42
C ASN A 879 -35.83 -35.96 16.32
N LYS A 880 -35.19 -36.98 16.92
CA LYS A 880 -34.08 -36.86 17.88
C LYS A 880 -33.36 -38.21 17.97
N ASN A 881 -32.24 -38.35 17.26
CA ASN A 881 -31.36 -39.54 17.24
C ASN A 881 -30.11 -39.21 16.38
N THR A 882 -28.90 -39.73 16.60
CA THR A 882 -28.32 -40.39 17.78
C THR A 882 -26.79 -40.39 17.66
N ARG A 883 -26.05 -40.38 18.78
CA ARG A 883 -24.67 -40.89 18.80
C ARG A 883 -24.66 -42.36 18.34
N ARG A 884 -23.70 -42.75 17.50
CA ARG A 884 -23.26 -44.15 17.42
C ARG A 884 -21.76 -44.25 17.13
N SER A 885 -21.09 -45.08 17.92
CA SER A 885 -19.67 -45.44 17.80
C SER A 885 -19.49 -46.75 17.01
N GLY A 886 -18.31 -46.96 16.44
CA GLY A 886 -17.83 -48.31 16.08
C GLY A 886 -17.08 -48.33 14.77
N GLY A 887 -15.75 -48.41 14.85
CA GLY A 887 -14.86 -48.29 13.71
C GLY A 887 -14.90 -49.44 12.71
N ARG A 888 -14.18 -49.19 11.62
CA ARG A 888 -13.20 -50.16 11.13
C ARG A 888 -11.91 -49.44 10.75
#